data_AF-A0A081KAP3-F1
#
_entry.id   AF-A0A081KAP3-F1
#
_cell.length_a   1.000
_cell.length_b   1.000
_cell.length_c   1.000
_cell.angle_alpha   90.00
_cell.angle_beta   90.00
_cell.angle_gamma   90.00
#
_symmetry.space_group_name_H-M   'P 1'
#
loop_
_entity.id
_entity.type
_entity.pdbx_description
1 polymer ?
#
loop_
_entity_poly.entity_id
_entity_poly.type
_entity_poly.pdbx_seq_one_letter_code
_entity_poly.pdbx_strand_id
1 'polypeptide(L)'
;MTNLTVPNQPPVELAQDFYALREEALTTLQRLAGDTWTDHNLHDPGITLLETLCYVLTDLGYRLDFPIEDLIAKASDHEPEAFPQPAAMLGCHPVTTDDYRRLVLDVPGVRNALLAQREPGLWHIQVIPDSQLNDEQQRQLAQQVRTAFLAHRNLGEDLQQLELTDTYDAVLKINIDLNSQADPVETLAQIYNSLANIIAPRVRFYALAELELAGHQRETLNTGPWLTRGYLLDSELERPALVERIFVSDLINQVLTHGGVNELNELKIASTSEPSEADFEDWVYSPITDMVPVLDIESTLNFLTVSKEGTPINIPRERLIERFLQLRFGQQDPGRDSSWHGPGRYRHPGNYLSLQQELPSIYGVGPQGLAPGESAERVSDVRQLQAFLLMFDQVLGNQFAQIEHLRLLLGQPDGEWLDPVSQLLEKMLNSANLSDAEQSLFWQSLDKIPHSHITQPVDTINPQTGRGHQLQELPDILGEHLDDYYSPPLQALTEAPFSRAQLQRLSRAGDHLLARSHEQLPDAAQLRYEEIFCHYSHDLLNHRHAMSGLSADELTQRMALLKEAVDRALFVREIMISGQRGQGSDYSDPRVWGSGNLAGLKQRIYRRLGLTTLTSDVLSTSNTEGFHLVEDTLLRHGITDLDPELKSNVVYLIVPNWPSRLADGDFRQLFRRTVELELPVHLKPKWLELDRKAMANFEKVYNAWRNALVNLPDDYSDKPQEEQDYRTARAVALSANLREFLIAEGLVDISQWSLDPAAINTGDAVIGQWAIGYEAIDILNYNPDSDSDDGKVSTATIGGGGNPMVIRIAPANDTDGGDH
;
A
#
# COMPACT_ATOMS: atom_id res chain seq x y z
N MET A 1 -7.35 39.51 -7.92
CA MET A 1 -7.36 39.63 -9.39
C MET A 1 -6.15 40.47 -9.80
N THR A 2 -5.01 39.81 -9.99
CA THR A 2 -3.82 40.42 -10.58
C THR A 2 -4.06 40.54 -12.09
N ASN A 3 -3.92 41.74 -12.64
CA ASN A 3 -3.97 41.97 -14.08
C ASN A 3 -2.81 41.20 -14.74
N LEU A 4 -3.12 40.06 -15.36
CA LEU A 4 -2.21 39.36 -16.26
C LEU A 4 -1.94 40.30 -17.44
N THR A 5 -0.78 40.94 -17.43
CA THR A 5 -0.24 41.63 -18.60
C THR A 5 0.63 40.64 -19.34
N VAL A 6 0.43 40.50 -20.65
CA VAL A 6 1.30 39.68 -21.50
C VAL A 6 2.70 40.31 -21.45
N PRO A 7 3.74 39.58 -21.02
CA PRO A 7 5.09 40.12 -20.95
C PRO A 7 5.58 40.51 -22.36
N ASN A 8 6.25 41.67 -22.47
CA ASN A 8 6.81 42.20 -23.72
C ASN A 8 8.14 41.53 -24.13
N GLN A 9 8.57 40.47 -23.44
CA GLN A 9 9.79 39.73 -23.74
C GLN A 9 9.41 38.44 -24.47
N PRO A 10 10.16 38.04 -25.52
CA PRO A 10 9.93 36.75 -26.17
C PRO A 10 10.10 35.64 -25.14
N PRO A 11 9.31 34.56 -25.23
CA PRO A 11 9.46 33.42 -24.33
C PRO A 11 10.87 32.84 -24.41
N VAL A 12 11.37 32.34 -23.28
CA VAL A 12 12.74 31.82 -23.15
C VAL A 12 12.88 30.49 -23.92
N GLU A 13 11.79 29.73 -24.00
CA GLU A 13 11.75 28.43 -24.67
C GLU A 13 11.51 28.58 -26.17
N LEU A 14 12.40 27.98 -26.98
CA LEU A 14 12.33 27.99 -28.44
C LEU A 14 10.96 27.54 -28.96
N ALA A 15 10.39 26.50 -28.34
CA ALA A 15 9.11 25.94 -28.74
C ALA A 15 7.93 26.91 -28.57
N GLN A 16 8.09 28.01 -27.81
CA GLN A 16 7.07 29.03 -27.61
C GLN A 16 7.34 30.30 -28.44
N ASP A 17 8.52 30.44 -29.04
CA ASP A 17 8.88 31.57 -29.89
C ASP A 17 8.60 31.26 -31.36
N PHE A 18 7.48 31.79 -31.85
CA PHE A 18 7.06 31.67 -33.23
C PHE A 18 8.14 32.10 -34.24
N TYR A 19 8.82 33.22 -33.99
CA TYR A 19 9.78 33.76 -34.95
C TYR A 19 11.03 32.91 -35.02
N ALA A 20 11.48 32.39 -33.88
CA ALA A 20 12.63 31.49 -33.82
C ALA A 20 12.31 30.13 -34.49
N LEU A 21 11.13 29.55 -34.24
CA LEU A 21 10.67 28.34 -34.94
C LEU A 21 10.59 28.55 -36.45
N ARG A 22 10.06 29.71 -36.88
CA ARG A 22 9.97 30.08 -38.28
C ARG A 22 11.35 30.21 -38.93
N GLU A 23 12.31 30.83 -38.24
CA GLU A 23 13.68 30.96 -38.72
C GLU A 23 14.36 29.59 -38.87
N GLU A 24 14.19 28.70 -37.88
CA GLU A 24 14.70 27.34 -37.93
C GLU A 24 14.07 26.53 -39.07
N ALA A 25 12.75 26.64 -39.24
CA ALA A 25 12.00 25.95 -40.28
C ALA A 25 12.43 26.44 -41.68
N LEU A 26 12.59 27.75 -41.88
CA LEU A 26 13.11 28.32 -43.13
C LEU A 26 14.54 27.88 -43.42
N THR A 27 15.41 27.88 -42.41
CA THR A 27 16.80 27.40 -42.54
C THR A 27 16.82 25.93 -42.94
N THR A 28 15.95 25.12 -42.35
CA THR A 28 15.79 23.69 -42.68
C THR A 28 15.28 23.51 -44.10
N LEU A 29 14.28 24.29 -44.52
CA LEU A 29 13.71 24.27 -45.86
C LEU A 29 14.76 24.64 -46.91
N GLN A 30 15.51 25.73 -46.70
CA GLN A 30 16.59 26.15 -47.60
C GLN A 30 17.68 25.08 -47.73
N ARG A 31 18.00 24.38 -46.63
CA ARG A 31 18.97 23.27 -46.65
C ARG A 31 18.46 22.05 -47.41
N LEU A 32 17.17 21.71 -47.29
CA LEU A 32 16.59 20.50 -47.88
C LEU A 32 16.14 20.70 -49.33
N ALA A 33 15.68 21.90 -49.68
CA ALA A 33 15.00 22.17 -50.94
C ALA A 33 15.39 23.50 -51.59
N GLY A 34 16.46 24.17 -51.16
CA GLY A 34 16.83 25.51 -51.64
C GLY A 34 17.12 25.63 -53.14
N ASP A 35 17.41 24.52 -53.81
CA ASP A 35 17.59 24.47 -55.28
C ASP A 35 16.26 24.33 -56.04
N THR A 36 15.22 23.76 -55.41
CA THR A 36 13.91 23.46 -56.03
C THR A 36 12.80 24.40 -55.58
N TRP A 37 12.89 24.93 -54.36
CA TRP A 37 11.98 25.91 -53.78
C TRP A 37 12.81 27.14 -53.41
N THR A 38 12.78 28.15 -54.29
CA THR A 38 13.66 29.33 -54.22
C THR A 38 12.93 30.59 -53.74
N ASP A 39 11.60 30.61 -53.82
CA ASP A 39 10.76 31.69 -53.33
C ASP A 39 10.31 31.41 -51.89
N HIS A 40 10.72 32.25 -50.94
CA HIS A 40 10.37 32.13 -49.53
C HIS A 40 9.61 33.37 -49.01
N ASN A 41 8.94 34.08 -49.92
CA ASN A 41 8.19 35.28 -49.58
C ASN A 41 6.79 34.95 -49.04
N LEU A 42 6.16 35.91 -48.35
CA LEU A 42 4.85 35.78 -47.70
C LEU A 42 3.67 35.43 -48.62
N HIS A 43 3.84 35.55 -49.94
CA HIS A 43 2.79 35.23 -50.90
C HIS A 43 2.83 33.75 -51.36
N ASP A 44 3.92 33.04 -51.04
CA ASP A 44 4.06 31.62 -51.33
C ASP A 44 3.16 30.82 -50.38
N PRO A 45 2.23 30.00 -50.90
CA PRO A 45 1.31 29.25 -50.06
C PRO A 45 2.01 28.25 -49.15
N GLY A 46 3.15 27.69 -49.53
CA GLY A 46 3.90 26.76 -48.69
C GLY A 46 4.61 27.46 -47.53
N ILE A 47 4.98 28.75 -47.67
CA ILE A 47 5.45 29.57 -46.55
C ILE A 47 4.30 29.86 -45.58
N THR A 48 3.10 30.14 -46.09
CA THR A 48 1.90 30.25 -45.24
C THR A 48 1.66 28.98 -44.43
N LEU A 49 1.73 27.79 -45.06
CA LEU A 49 1.58 26.50 -44.36
C LEU A 49 2.65 26.31 -43.28
N LEU A 50 3.90 26.66 -43.59
CA LEU A 50 5.03 26.56 -42.66
C LEU A 50 4.85 27.49 -41.46
N GLU A 51 4.39 28.73 -41.68
CA GLU A 51 4.05 29.67 -40.60
C GLU A 51 2.91 29.14 -39.74
N THR A 52 1.84 28.60 -40.33
CA THR A 52 0.75 27.96 -39.59
C THR A 52 1.24 26.79 -38.72
N LEU A 53 2.13 25.94 -39.25
CA LEU A 53 2.74 24.85 -38.46
C LEU A 53 3.56 25.39 -37.29
N CYS A 54 4.35 26.46 -37.51
CA CYS A 54 5.10 27.10 -36.43
C CYS A 54 4.16 27.62 -35.34
N TYR A 55 3.03 28.22 -35.71
CA TYR A 55 2.02 28.68 -34.74
C TYR A 55 1.42 27.52 -33.93
N VAL A 56 1.04 26.42 -34.57
CA VAL A 56 0.49 25.25 -33.83
C VAL A 56 1.53 24.61 -32.91
N LEU A 57 2.81 24.58 -33.33
CA LEU A 57 3.91 24.16 -32.46
C LEU A 57 4.10 25.10 -31.26
N THR A 58 3.86 26.41 -31.41
CA THR A 58 3.86 27.32 -30.27
C THR A 58 2.77 27.04 -29.25
N ASP A 59 1.56 26.62 -29.68
CA ASP A 59 0.52 26.16 -28.75
C ASP A 59 0.96 24.87 -28.03
N LEU A 60 1.51 23.90 -28.76
CA LEU A 60 2.02 22.67 -28.15
C LEU A 60 3.11 22.98 -27.10
N GLY A 61 4.08 23.84 -27.43
CA GLY A 61 5.13 24.29 -26.53
C GLY A 61 4.61 25.04 -25.31
N TYR A 62 3.56 25.85 -25.48
CA TYR A 62 2.89 26.54 -24.37
C TYR A 62 2.19 25.56 -23.41
N ARG A 63 1.54 24.51 -23.92
CA ARG A 63 0.85 23.52 -23.09
C ARG A 63 1.80 22.57 -22.36
N LEU A 64 2.94 22.24 -22.97
CA LEU A 64 4.00 21.47 -22.32
C LEU A 64 4.59 22.20 -21.10
N ASP A 65 4.50 23.53 -21.06
CA ASP A 65 4.99 24.38 -19.98
C ASP A 65 3.90 24.68 -18.91
N PHE A 66 2.76 23.99 -18.96
CA PHE A 66 1.83 24.03 -17.84
C PHE A 66 2.50 23.49 -16.57
N PRO A 67 2.16 24.04 -15.38
CA PRO A 67 2.65 23.50 -14.13
C PRO A 67 2.37 22.00 -14.04
N ILE A 68 3.31 21.21 -13.50
CA ILE A 68 3.19 19.75 -13.48
C ILE A 68 1.93 19.30 -12.74
N GLU A 69 1.52 20.03 -11.69
CA GLU A 69 0.29 19.80 -10.96
C GLU A 69 -0.95 19.87 -11.88
N ASP A 70 -0.96 20.77 -12.85
CA ASP A 70 -2.07 20.95 -13.80
C ASP A 70 -2.05 19.88 -14.91
N LEU A 71 -0.86 19.42 -15.32
CA LEU A 71 -0.70 18.33 -16.30
C LEU A 71 -1.11 16.97 -15.75
N ILE A 72 -0.98 16.75 -14.43
CA ILE A 72 -1.38 15.50 -13.76
C ILE A 72 -2.75 15.59 -13.07
N ALA A 73 -3.45 16.72 -13.19
CA ALA A 73 -4.74 16.95 -12.56
C ALA A 73 -5.84 16.06 -13.14
N LYS A 74 -6.87 15.77 -12.33
CA LYS A 74 -8.02 14.97 -12.77
C LYS A 74 -9.00 15.79 -13.60
N ALA A 75 -9.58 15.17 -14.63
CA ALA A 75 -10.63 15.82 -15.40
C ALA A 75 -11.95 15.93 -14.63
N SER A 76 -12.22 14.96 -13.75
CA SER A 76 -13.35 14.98 -12.84
C SER A 76 -13.03 14.24 -11.53
N ASP A 77 -13.79 14.54 -10.47
CA ASP A 77 -13.67 13.86 -9.18
C ASP A 77 -14.04 12.36 -9.24
N HIS A 78 -14.73 11.91 -10.31
CA HIS A 78 -15.07 10.51 -10.51
C HIS A 78 -13.92 9.66 -11.06
N GLU A 79 -12.85 10.30 -11.54
CA GLU A 79 -11.69 9.56 -12.06
C GLU A 79 -10.86 8.96 -10.91
N PRO A 80 -10.37 7.72 -11.08
CA PRO A 80 -9.58 7.05 -10.06
C PRO A 80 -8.31 7.85 -9.74
N GLU A 81 -7.83 7.75 -8.50
CA GLU A 81 -6.56 8.37 -8.15
C GLU A 81 -5.42 7.67 -8.89
N ALA A 82 -4.61 8.45 -9.61
CA ALA A 82 -3.50 7.90 -10.38
C ALA A 82 -2.24 7.73 -9.53
N PHE A 83 -2.17 8.36 -8.35
CA PHE A 83 -0.98 8.38 -7.50
C PHE A 83 -1.28 7.80 -6.12
N PRO A 84 -0.29 7.15 -5.48
CA PRO A 84 -0.48 6.60 -4.14
C PRO A 84 -0.69 7.71 -3.10
N GLN A 85 -1.49 7.40 -2.09
CA GLN A 85 -1.74 8.31 -0.97
C GLN A 85 -0.48 8.49 -0.10
N PRO A 86 -0.27 9.68 0.52
CA PRO A 86 0.90 9.94 1.37
C PRO A 86 1.15 8.88 2.44
N ALA A 87 0.09 8.39 3.09
CA ALA A 87 0.20 7.35 4.12
C ALA A 87 0.85 6.04 3.61
N ALA A 88 0.63 5.70 2.34
CA ALA A 88 1.18 4.49 1.72
C ALA A 88 2.65 4.65 1.29
N MET A 89 3.14 5.88 1.11
CA MET A 89 4.49 6.16 0.57
C MET A 89 5.47 6.72 1.59
N LEU A 90 4.99 7.56 2.51
CA LEU A 90 5.84 8.32 3.43
C LEU A 90 6.00 7.64 4.78
N GLY A 91 5.03 6.82 5.20
CA GLY A 91 5.11 6.06 6.44
C GLY A 91 6.19 4.98 6.38
N CYS A 92 6.99 4.89 7.44
CA CYS A 92 7.94 3.79 7.63
C CYS A 92 7.40 2.80 8.66
N HIS A 93 7.65 1.50 8.48
CA HIS A 93 7.33 0.52 9.52
C HIS A 93 8.17 0.79 10.79
N PRO A 94 7.63 0.59 12.01
CA PRO A 94 8.40 0.79 13.24
C PRO A 94 9.60 -0.15 13.32
N VAL A 95 10.77 0.38 13.65
CA VAL A 95 11.99 -0.43 13.84
C VAL A 95 12.77 -0.06 15.09
N THR A 96 12.47 1.08 15.72
CA THR A 96 13.09 1.53 16.95
C THR A 96 12.13 1.43 18.13
N THR A 97 12.67 1.46 19.36
CA THR A 97 11.89 1.58 20.59
C THR A 97 10.96 2.80 20.55
N ASP A 98 11.44 3.93 20.02
CA ASP A 98 10.65 5.16 19.92
C ASP A 98 9.54 5.02 18.88
N ASP A 99 9.75 4.30 17.78
CA ASP A 99 8.70 4.03 16.81
C ASP A 99 7.58 3.17 17.39
N TYR A 100 7.94 2.10 18.11
CA TYR A 100 6.95 1.30 18.82
C TYR A 100 6.23 2.13 19.90
N ARG A 101 6.95 3.01 20.59
CA ARG A 101 6.34 3.94 21.54
C ARG A 101 5.35 4.88 20.85
N ARG A 102 5.69 5.46 19.68
CA ARG A 102 4.79 6.29 18.87
C ARG A 102 3.51 5.53 18.51
N LEU A 103 3.62 4.27 18.10
CA LEU A 103 2.45 3.43 17.78
C LEU A 103 1.55 3.18 19.00
N VAL A 104 2.14 2.84 20.15
CA VAL A 104 1.38 2.62 21.39
C VAL A 104 0.72 3.91 21.85
N LEU A 105 1.38 5.07 21.72
CA LEU A 105 0.81 6.38 22.02
C LEU A 105 -0.32 6.79 21.07
N ASP A 106 -0.34 6.28 19.83
CA ASP A 106 -1.43 6.53 18.88
C ASP A 106 -2.73 5.80 19.26
N VAL A 107 -2.67 4.84 20.20
CA VAL A 107 -3.85 4.16 20.72
C VAL A 107 -4.63 5.09 21.66
N PRO A 108 -5.93 5.36 21.40
CA PRO A 108 -6.75 6.19 22.29
C PRO A 108 -6.81 5.63 23.71
N GLY A 109 -6.70 6.50 24.71
CA GLY A 109 -6.69 6.11 26.13
C GLY A 109 -5.31 5.81 26.71
N VAL A 110 -4.27 5.78 25.88
CA VAL A 110 -2.87 5.74 26.32
C VAL A 110 -2.37 7.17 26.58
N ARG A 111 -2.01 7.44 27.84
CA ARG A 111 -1.36 8.70 28.25
C ARG A 111 0.10 8.74 27.84
N ASN A 112 0.78 7.64 28.15
CA ASN A 112 2.20 7.44 27.93
C ASN A 112 2.53 5.94 27.91
N ALA A 113 3.73 5.56 27.48
CA ALA A 113 4.16 4.18 27.49
C ALA A 113 5.68 4.06 27.65
N LEU A 114 6.11 2.96 28.25
CA LEU A 114 7.51 2.53 28.37
C LEU A 114 7.66 1.19 27.65
N LEU A 115 8.72 1.09 26.85
CA LEU A 115 9.00 -0.10 26.07
C LEU A 115 10.42 -0.55 26.36
N ALA A 116 10.59 -1.84 26.65
CA ALA A 116 11.89 -2.44 26.90
C ALA A 116 11.98 -3.83 26.27
N GLN A 117 13.16 -4.19 25.79
CA GLN A 117 13.50 -5.56 25.45
C GLN A 117 14.29 -6.17 26.61
N ARG A 118 13.72 -7.14 27.34
CA ARG A 118 14.47 -7.88 28.37
C ARG A 118 15.29 -9.02 27.75
N GLU A 119 14.79 -9.59 26.66
CA GLU A 119 15.50 -10.52 25.81
C GLU A 119 15.50 -10.02 24.35
N PRO A 120 16.50 -10.40 23.53
CA PRO A 120 16.54 -9.99 22.13
C PRO A 120 15.25 -10.38 21.38
N GLY A 121 14.56 -9.38 20.85
CA GLY A 121 13.32 -9.54 20.10
C GLY A 121 12.05 -9.71 20.95
N LEU A 122 12.14 -9.78 22.29
CA LEU A 122 10.97 -9.93 23.15
C LEU A 122 10.66 -8.63 23.90
N TRP A 123 9.53 -8.03 23.54
CA TRP A 123 9.10 -6.74 24.04
C TRP A 123 8.27 -6.85 25.32
N HIS A 124 8.55 -5.94 26.25
CA HIS A 124 7.71 -5.63 27.40
C HIS A 124 7.18 -4.22 27.20
N ILE A 125 5.85 -4.08 27.22
CA ILE A 125 5.18 -2.80 27.04
C ILE A 125 4.45 -2.48 28.35
N GLN A 126 4.86 -1.38 28.97
CA GLN A 126 4.16 -0.82 30.11
C GLN A 126 3.38 0.41 29.67
N VAL A 127 2.05 0.33 29.74
CA VAL A 127 1.12 1.37 29.31
C VAL A 127 0.68 2.18 30.53
N ILE A 128 0.69 3.50 30.39
CA ILE A 128 0.15 4.42 31.40
C ILE A 128 -1.20 4.90 30.87
N PRO A 129 -2.32 4.52 31.51
CA PRO A 129 -3.65 4.92 31.04
C PRO A 129 -3.96 6.39 31.35
N ASP A 130 -4.88 6.96 30.58
CA ASP A 130 -5.31 8.36 30.75
C ASP A 130 -6.12 8.60 32.02
N SER A 131 -6.76 7.57 32.56
CA SER A 131 -7.55 7.58 33.79
C SER A 131 -7.47 6.23 34.48
N GLN A 132 -8.01 6.15 35.69
CA GLN A 132 -8.27 4.85 36.31
C GLN A 132 -9.29 4.07 35.46
N LEU A 133 -9.05 2.78 35.28
CA LEU A 133 -9.85 1.88 34.44
C LEU A 133 -10.42 0.74 35.27
N ASN A 134 -11.65 0.32 34.98
CA ASN A 134 -12.20 -0.93 35.50
C ASN A 134 -11.70 -2.15 34.69
N ASP A 135 -11.96 -3.36 35.17
CA ASP A 135 -11.48 -4.60 34.53
C ASP A 135 -11.90 -4.76 33.06
N GLU A 136 -13.08 -4.26 32.68
CA GLU A 136 -13.53 -4.30 31.27
C GLU A 136 -12.75 -3.30 30.40
N GLN A 137 -12.54 -2.09 30.89
CA GLN A 137 -11.77 -1.05 30.21
C GLN A 137 -10.29 -1.41 30.11
N GLN A 138 -9.72 -2.03 31.15
CA GLN A 138 -8.36 -2.55 31.14
C GLN A 138 -8.20 -3.59 30.02
N ARG A 139 -9.11 -4.57 29.95
CA ARG A 139 -9.13 -5.58 28.88
C ARG A 139 -9.22 -4.96 27.50
N GLN A 140 -10.11 -3.99 27.32
CA GLN A 140 -10.28 -3.31 26.03
C GLN A 140 -9.02 -2.55 25.61
N LEU A 141 -8.42 -1.76 26.51
CA LEU A 141 -7.21 -0.99 26.21
C LEU A 141 -6.01 -1.91 25.94
N ALA A 142 -5.82 -2.95 26.77
CA ALA A 142 -4.77 -3.93 26.59
C ALA A 142 -4.91 -4.62 25.22
N GLN A 143 -6.12 -5.04 24.84
CA GLN A 143 -6.36 -5.66 23.55
C GLN A 143 -6.09 -4.70 22.37
N GLN A 144 -6.44 -3.42 22.50
CA GLN A 144 -6.16 -2.41 21.47
C GLN A 144 -4.65 -2.20 21.29
N VAL A 145 -3.90 -2.08 22.39
CA VAL A 145 -2.44 -1.93 22.36
C VAL A 145 -1.77 -3.19 21.79
N ARG A 146 -2.20 -4.38 22.22
CA ARG A 146 -1.72 -5.66 21.70
C ARG A 146 -1.95 -5.78 20.20
N THR A 147 -3.16 -5.43 19.73
CA THR A 147 -3.50 -5.46 18.29
C THR A 147 -2.65 -4.47 17.50
N ALA A 148 -2.48 -3.24 18.00
CA ALA A 148 -1.64 -2.24 17.36
C ALA A 148 -0.17 -2.69 17.23
N PHE A 149 0.38 -3.32 18.27
CA PHE A 149 1.74 -3.86 18.27
C PHE A 149 1.87 -5.03 17.29
N LEU A 150 1.01 -6.05 17.38
CA LEU A 150 1.14 -7.26 16.55
C LEU A 150 0.93 -6.99 15.06
N ALA A 151 0.08 -6.03 14.71
CA ALA A 151 -0.08 -5.57 13.32
C ALA A 151 1.20 -4.94 12.75
N HIS A 152 2.12 -4.47 13.59
CA HIS A 152 3.36 -3.79 13.20
C HIS A 152 4.62 -4.40 13.83
N ARG A 153 4.56 -5.65 14.31
CA ARG A 153 5.75 -6.30 14.86
C ARG A 153 6.75 -6.59 13.73
N ASN A 154 8.04 -6.55 14.01
CA ASN A 154 9.04 -6.98 13.04
C ASN A 154 9.27 -8.49 13.07
N LEU A 155 9.87 -9.03 12.01
CA LEU A 155 10.38 -10.37 11.95
C LEU A 155 11.43 -10.60 13.03
N GLY A 156 11.30 -11.71 13.74
CA GLY A 156 12.17 -12.03 14.87
C GLY A 156 11.81 -11.28 16.15
N GLU A 157 10.71 -10.53 16.17
CA GLU A 157 10.21 -9.83 17.35
C GLU A 157 8.81 -10.33 17.76
N ASP A 158 8.54 -10.34 19.07
CA ASP A 158 7.25 -10.70 19.65
C ASP A 158 6.98 -9.93 20.95
N LEU A 159 5.71 -9.90 21.37
CA LEU A 159 5.27 -9.34 22.64
C LEU A 159 5.35 -10.41 23.73
N GLN A 160 6.21 -10.20 24.72
CA GLN A 160 6.34 -11.12 25.85
C GLN A 160 5.44 -10.72 27.02
N GLN A 161 5.27 -9.42 27.26
CA GLN A 161 4.47 -8.93 28.36
C GLN A 161 3.86 -7.56 28.06
N LEU A 162 2.59 -7.38 28.41
CA LEU A 162 1.87 -6.12 28.39
C LEU A 162 1.32 -5.84 29.79
N GLU A 163 1.69 -4.70 30.37
CA GLU A 163 1.25 -4.28 31.69
C GLU A 163 0.61 -2.89 31.64
N LEU A 164 -0.58 -2.75 32.21
CA LEU A 164 -1.20 -1.46 32.48
C LEU A 164 -0.75 -0.99 33.87
N THR A 165 -0.17 0.21 33.93
CA THR A 165 0.34 0.78 35.18
C THR A 165 -0.81 1.30 36.03
N ASP A 166 -0.83 0.93 37.30
CA ASP A 166 -1.83 1.42 38.25
C ASP A 166 -1.65 2.92 38.49
N THR A 167 -2.78 3.59 38.70
CA THR A 167 -2.84 5.01 39.03
C THR A 167 -3.33 5.21 40.45
N TYR A 168 -2.85 6.25 41.12
CA TYR A 168 -3.37 6.68 42.42
C TYR A 168 -3.58 8.20 42.46
N ASP A 169 -4.40 8.67 43.39
CA ASP A 169 -4.76 10.08 43.50
C ASP A 169 -3.62 10.90 44.12
N ALA A 170 -3.26 11.98 43.42
CA ALA A 170 -2.41 13.04 43.94
C ALA A 170 -3.28 14.26 44.26
N VAL A 171 -3.14 14.79 45.49
CA VAL A 171 -3.92 15.93 45.98
C VAL A 171 -2.99 17.10 46.25
N LEU A 172 -3.36 18.29 45.76
CA LEU A 172 -2.63 19.53 46.01
C LEU A 172 -3.32 20.36 47.10
N LYS A 173 -2.53 20.93 48.01
CA LYS A 173 -2.98 21.99 48.93
C LYS A 173 -2.38 23.30 48.44
N ILE A 174 -3.22 24.28 48.15
CA ILE A 174 -2.81 25.54 47.52
C ILE A 174 -3.44 26.72 48.26
N ASN A 175 -2.60 27.70 48.63
CA ASN A 175 -3.02 29.01 49.08
C ASN A 175 -2.43 30.07 48.15
N ILE A 176 -3.27 30.72 47.36
CA ILE A 176 -2.84 31.58 46.25
C ILE A 176 -3.59 32.91 46.24
N ASP A 177 -2.88 34.00 45.97
CA ASP A 177 -3.42 35.32 45.73
C ASP A 177 -3.34 35.66 44.24
N LEU A 178 -4.47 36.03 43.65
CA LEU A 178 -4.58 36.43 42.25
C LEU A 178 -4.57 37.94 42.11
N ASN A 179 -4.05 38.45 40.99
CA ASN A 179 -4.08 39.88 40.70
C ASN A 179 -5.47 40.35 40.24
N SER A 180 -5.70 41.67 40.24
CA SER A 180 -7.00 42.25 39.86
C SER A 180 -7.51 41.88 38.46
N GLN A 181 -6.63 41.62 37.49
CA GLN A 181 -6.98 41.33 36.10
C GLN A 181 -7.29 39.86 35.81
N ALA A 182 -6.93 38.94 36.71
CA ALA A 182 -7.14 37.51 36.52
C ALA A 182 -8.63 37.12 36.59
N ASP A 183 -9.08 36.31 35.63
CA ASP A 183 -10.28 35.48 35.80
C ASP A 183 -9.91 34.29 36.71
N PRO A 184 -10.49 34.17 37.91
CA PRO A 184 -10.11 33.13 38.86
C PRO A 184 -10.31 31.71 38.33
N VAL A 185 -11.40 31.44 37.61
CA VAL A 185 -11.71 30.08 37.14
C VAL A 185 -10.74 29.69 36.03
N GLU A 186 -10.54 30.58 35.05
CA GLU A 186 -9.62 30.32 33.94
C GLU A 186 -8.17 30.16 34.42
N THR A 187 -7.73 31.06 35.30
CA THR A 187 -6.36 31.06 35.83
C THR A 187 -6.08 29.78 36.62
N LEU A 188 -6.99 29.39 37.53
CA LEU A 188 -6.81 28.16 38.30
C LEU A 188 -6.87 26.91 37.42
N ALA A 189 -7.76 26.86 36.41
CA ALA A 189 -7.83 25.74 35.50
C ALA A 189 -6.53 25.55 34.70
N GLN A 190 -5.94 26.65 34.21
CA GLN A 190 -4.65 26.63 33.50
C GLN A 190 -3.48 26.23 34.41
N ILE A 191 -3.48 26.71 35.65
CA ILE A 191 -2.50 26.31 36.67
C ILE A 191 -2.61 24.82 36.96
N TYR A 192 -3.80 24.31 37.31
CA TYR A 192 -4.00 22.90 37.61
C TYR A 192 -3.66 21.99 36.43
N ASN A 193 -3.99 22.40 35.19
CA ASN A 193 -3.59 21.64 34.00
C ASN A 193 -2.07 21.59 33.84
N SER A 194 -1.38 22.70 34.09
CA SER A 194 0.09 22.74 34.04
C SER A 194 0.73 21.87 35.13
N LEU A 195 0.23 21.95 36.37
CA LEU A 195 0.71 21.13 37.47
C LEU A 195 0.44 19.65 37.23
N ALA A 196 -0.73 19.30 36.70
CA ALA A 196 -1.07 17.94 36.33
C ALA A 196 -0.10 17.35 35.29
N ASN A 197 0.37 18.15 34.33
CA ASN A 197 1.36 17.72 33.34
C ASN A 197 2.78 17.57 33.93
N ILE A 198 3.12 18.27 35.01
CA ILE A 198 4.37 18.04 35.75
C ILE A 198 4.25 16.75 36.57
N ILE A 199 3.09 16.52 37.22
CA ILE A 199 2.84 15.35 38.06
C ILE A 199 2.82 14.07 37.24
N ALA A 200 2.08 14.07 36.12
CA ALA A 200 2.02 12.97 35.17
C ALA A 200 2.07 13.51 33.74
N PRO A 201 3.26 13.49 33.11
CA PRO A 201 3.45 13.98 31.75
C PRO A 201 2.54 13.26 30.74
N ARG A 202 1.89 14.05 29.89
CA ARG A 202 1.17 13.55 28.70
C ARG A 202 1.99 13.86 27.47
N VAL A 203 1.93 12.98 26.49
CA VAL A 203 2.55 13.21 25.18
C VAL A 203 1.61 14.01 24.30
N ARG A 204 2.09 15.13 23.75
CA ARG A 204 1.27 16.00 22.89
C ARG A 204 1.42 15.63 21.41
N PHE A 205 0.28 15.53 20.72
CA PHE A 205 0.21 15.48 19.27
C PHE A 205 0.05 16.89 18.68
N TYR A 206 0.67 17.12 17.53
CA TYR A 206 0.73 18.41 16.86
C TYR A 206 0.03 18.35 15.49
N ALA A 207 -0.62 19.46 15.12
CA ALA A 207 -1.15 19.64 13.77
C ALA A 207 -0.01 20.03 12.81
N LEU A 208 -0.11 19.64 11.54
CA LEU A 208 0.90 19.97 10.53
C LEU A 208 1.13 21.48 10.42
N ALA A 209 0.05 22.27 10.38
CA ALA A 209 0.13 23.73 10.24
C ALA A 209 0.87 24.40 11.42
N GLU A 210 0.76 23.86 12.63
CA GLU A 210 1.50 24.37 13.80
C GLU A 210 3.01 24.14 13.62
N LEU A 211 3.39 22.94 13.17
CA LEU A 211 4.79 22.57 12.97
C LEU A 211 5.42 23.32 11.80
N GLU A 212 4.68 23.55 10.72
CA GLU A 212 5.14 24.36 9.58
C GLU A 212 5.39 25.82 9.98
N LEU A 213 4.49 26.41 10.78
CA LEU A 213 4.69 27.76 11.32
C LEU A 213 5.91 27.84 12.25
N ALA A 214 6.21 26.75 12.97
CA ALA A 214 7.41 26.62 13.80
C ALA A 214 8.69 26.31 12.99
N GLY A 215 8.59 26.14 11.66
CA GLY A 215 9.73 25.94 10.77
C GLY A 215 10.20 24.48 10.64
N HIS A 216 9.40 23.50 11.07
CA HIS A 216 9.72 22.09 10.85
C HIS A 216 9.54 21.70 9.38
N GLN A 217 10.44 20.87 8.86
CA GLN A 217 10.39 20.37 7.49
C GLN A 217 9.55 19.09 7.39
N ARG A 218 8.69 19.01 6.37
CA ARG A 218 7.77 17.87 6.18
C ARG A 218 8.49 16.53 6.09
N GLU A 219 9.66 16.49 5.45
CA GLU A 219 10.46 15.28 5.28
C GLU A 219 10.85 14.67 6.63
N THR A 220 11.23 15.52 7.59
CA THR A 220 11.57 15.08 8.95
C THR A 220 10.34 14.66 9.76
N LEU A 221 9.18 15.24 9.48
CA LEU A 221 7.93 14.92 10.20
C LEU A 221 7.31 13.58 9.76
N ASN A 222 7.69 13.08 8.59
CA ASN A 222 7.21 11.81 8.07
C ASN A 222 8.13 10.63 8.38
N THR A 223 9.15 10.80 9.24
CA THR A 223 9.99 9.67 9.67
C THR A 223 9.28 8.82 10.71
N GLY A 224 9.36 7.49 10.54
CA GLY A 224 8.75 6.52 11.46
C GLY A 224 7.31 6.16 11.08
N PRO A 225 6.55 5.54 12.00
CA PRO A 225 5.21 5.05 11.73
C PRO A 225 4.21 6.17 11.41
N TRP A 226 3.25 5.86 10.54
CA TRP A 226 2.17 6.78 10.22
C TRP A 226 1.14 6.82 11.35
N LEU A 227 1.14 7.92 12.11
CA LEU A 227 0.22 8.13 13.24
C LEU A 227 -1.08 8.79 12.78
N THR A 228 -2.20 8.36 13.35
CA THR A 228 -3.54 8.84 12.99
C THR A 228 -3.96 10.07 13.78
N ARG A 229 -3.43 10.23 15.01
CA ARG A 229 -3.80 11.33 15.92
C ARG A 229 -3.05 12.64 15.66
N GLY A 230 -2.04 12.64 14.79
CA GLY A 230 -1.27 13.82 14.40
C GLY A 230 0.21 13.54 14.26
N TYR A 231 1.04 14.58 14.48
CA TYR A 231 2.50 14.47 14.47
C TYR A 231 3.05 14.45 15.90
N LEU A 232 4.11 13.69 16.11
CA LEU A 232 4.76 13.53 17.40
C LEU A 232 6.25 13.84 17.27
N LEU A 233 6.74 14.80 18.07
CA LEU A 233 8.12 15.24 18.03
C LEU A 233 9.00 14.37 18.93
N ASP A 234 10.25 14.17 18.54
CA ASP A 234 11.23 13.40 19.32
C ASP A 234 11.43 13.99 20.73
N SER A 235 11.39 15.32 20.86
CA SER A 235 11.46 16.01 22.14
C SER A 235 10.32 15.67 23.12
N GLU A 236 9.19 15.18 22.62
CA GLU A 236 8.11 14.67 23.48
C GLU A 236 8.42 13.26 24.01
N LEU A 237 9.14 12.45 23.23
CA LEU A 237 9.58 11.11 23.64
C LEU A 237 10.80 11.18 24.57
N GLU A 238 11.67 12.17 24.42
CA GLU A 238 12.79 12.38 25.34
C GLU A 238 12.34 12.70 26.78
N ARG A 239 11.09 13.15 26.96
CA ARG A 239 10.52 13.36 28.30
C ARG A 239 10.26 12.02 29.00
N PRO A 240 10.63 11.91 30.29
CA PRO A 240 10.42 10.68 31.04
C PRO A 240 8.92 10.37 31.15
N ALA A 241 8.55 9.12 30.89
CA ALA A 241 7.16 8.68 31.01
C ALA A 241 6.71 8.57 32.47
N LEU A 242 7.64 8.22 33.36
CA LEU A 242 7.47 8.15 34.81
C LEU A 242 8.40 9.16 35.49
N VAL A 243 7.87 9.89 36.46
CA VAL A 243 8.65 10.85 37.25
C VAL A 243 9.04 10.18 38.56
N GLU A 244 10.35 10.04 38.83
CA GLU A 244 10.82 9.42 40.09
C GLU A 244 10.72 10.36 41.29
N ARG A 245 10.88 11.67 41.07
CA ARG A 245 10.86 12.71 42.11
C ARG A 245 10.34 14.01 41.53
N ILE A 246 9.43 14.65 42.26
CA ILE A 246 8.88 15.96 41.94
C ILE A 246 9.36 16.93 43.02
N PHE A 247 10.14 17.93 42.64
CA PHE A 247 10.49 19.01 43.56
C PHE A 247 9.33 19.99 43.67
N VAL A 248 8.86 20.24 44.89
CA VAL A 248 7.74 21.18 45.13
C VAL A 248 8.12 22.59 44.65
N SER A 249 9.40 22.94 44.64
CA SER A 249 9.92 24.18 44.04
C SER A 249 9.60 24.32 42.55
N ASP A 250 9.56 23.23 41.79
CA ASP A 250 9.25 23.27 40.35
C ASP A 250 7.76 23.54 40.13
N LEU A 251 6.90 22.95 40.96
CA LEU A 251 5.47 23.25 41.00
C LEU A 251 5.23 24.73 41.36
N ILE A 252 5.91 25.22 42.40
CA ILE A 252 5.86 26.63 42.82
C ILE A 252 6.27 27.56 41.67
N ASN A 253 7.40 27.28 41.01
CA ASN A 253 7.88 28.07 39.87
C ASN A 253 6.87 28.07 38.71
N GLN A 254 6.25 26.93 38.42
CA GLN A 254 5.23 26.82 37.38
C GLN A 254 4.01 27.71 37.71
N VAL A 255 3.56 27.72 38.96
CA VAL A 255 2.47 28.60 39.41
C VAL A 255 2.86 30.07 39.30
N LEU A 256 4.04 30.45 39.82
CA LEU A 256 4.50 31.85 39.85
C LEU A 256 4.77 32.42 38.45
N THR A 257 5.06 31.58 37.46
CA THR A 257 5.26 32.02 36.07
C THR A 257 3.94 32.45 35.41
N HIS A 258 2.79 32.05 35.96
CA HIS A 258 1.49 32.40 35.42
C HIS A 258 1.14 33.87 35.72
N GLY A 259 0.97 34.68 34.67
CA GLY A 259 0.78 36.14 34.80
C GLY A 259 -0.48 36.61 35.56
N GLY A 260 -1.41 35.70 35.87
CA GLY A 260 -2.58 35.96 36.73
C GLY A 260 -2.32 35.87 38.24
N VAL A 261 -1.16 35.37 38.65
CA VAL A 261 -0.80 35.15 40.06
C VAL A 261 -0.08 36.37 40.63
N ASN A 262 -0.50 36.82 41.81
CA ASN A 262 0.16 37.88 42.56
C ASN A 262 1.14 37.30 43.59
N GLU A 263 0.69 36.32 44.38
CA GLU A 263 1.49 35.67 45.42
C GLU A 263 1.05 34.21 45.60
N LEU A 264 1.99 33.32 45.98
CA LEU A 264 1.70 31.94 46.37
C LEU A 264 2.18 31.73 47.81
N ASN A 265 1.22 31.55 48.73
CA ASN A 265 1.48 31.45 50.16
C ASN A 265 1.81 30.02 50.61
N GLU A 266 1.19 29.02 49.97
CA GLU A 266 1.39 27.60 50.31
C GLU A 266 1.13 26.74 49.06
N LEU A 267 2.02 25.76 48.83
CA LEU A 267 1.80 24.69 47.87
C LEU A 267 2.41 23.40 48.43
N LYS A 268 1.59 22.37 48.58
CA LYS A 268 1.99 21.04 49.07
C LYS A 268 1.28 19.95 48.26
N ILE A 269 1.80 18.74 48.28
CA ILE A 269 1.25 17.59 47.55
C ILE A 269 1.19 16.34 48.44
N ALA A 270 0.14 15.53 48.29
CA ALA A 270 -0.07 14.26 48.99
C ALA A 270 -0.48 13.14 48.02
N SER A 271 -0.25 11.89 48.41
CA SER A 271 -0.51 10.67 47.60
C SER A 271 -1.83 9.95 47.93
N THR A 272 -2.80 10.66 48.50
CA THR A 272 -4.09 10.11 48.90
C THR A 272 -5.19 11.15 48.69
N SER A 273 -6.40 10.70 48.36
CA SER A 273 -7.59 11.55 48.17
C SER A 273 -8.12 12.14 49.48
N GLU A 274 -7.85 11.51 50.63
CA GLU A 274 -8.20 12.02 51.96
C GLU A 274 -6.96 12.28 52.83
N PRO A 275 -6.11 13.28 52.48
CA PRO A 275 -4.88 13.53 53.21
C PRO A 275 -5.14 14.24 54.55
N SER A 276 -4.41 13.81 55.58
CA SER A 276 -4.21 14.58 56.81
C SER A 276 -3.05 15.56 56.63
N GLU A 277 -2.88 16.53 57.54
CA GLU A 277 -1.77 17.50 57.45
C GLU A 277 -0.37 16.86 57.52
N ALA A 278 -0.24 15.64 58.03
CA ALA A 278 1.03 14.92 58.06
C ALA A 278 1.36 14.24 56.72
N ASP A 279 0.38 14.08 55.83
CA ASP A 279 0.54 13.39 54.54
C ASP A 279 1.03 14.33 53.42
N PHE A 280 1.04 15.64 53.68
CA PHE A 280 1.49 16.64 52.72
C PHE A 280 3.01 16.82 52.78
N GLU A 281 3.64 16.71 51.61
CA GLU A 281 5.06 16.94 51.40
C GLU A 281 5.32 18.38 50.92
N ASP A 282 6.33 19.03 51.53
CA ASP A 282 6.61 20.46 51.34
C ASP A 282 7.89 20.72 50.49
N TRP A 283 8.69 19.68 50.23
CA TRP A 283 10.00 19.83 49.59
C TRP A 283 10.18 18.91 48.38
N VAL A 284 10.07 17.60 48.60
CA VAL A 284 10.26 16.58 47.56
C VAL A 284 9.13 15.58 47.70
N TYR A 285 8.36 15.45 46.63
CA TYR A 285 7.36 14.42 46.49
C TYR A 285 7.96 13.24 45.72
N SER A 286 7.93 12.06 46.34
CA SER A 286 8.40 10.82 45.72
C SER A 286 7.18 9.98 45.37
N PRO A 287 6.85 9.83 44.08
CA PRO A 287 5.75 8.97 43.67
C PRO A 287 5.92 7.52 44.16
N ILE A 288 4.80 6.83 44.34
CA ILE A 288 4.80 5.42 44.72
C ILE A 288 5.46 4.62 43.58
N THR A 289 6.43 3.76 43.94
CA THR A 289 7.13 2.89 42.97
C THR A 289 6.11 2.09 42.15
N ASP A 290 6.33 2.00 40.85
CA ASP A 290 5.51 1.25 39.89
C ASP A 290 4.04 1.74 39.76
N MET A 291 3.73 2.94 40.25
CA MET A 291 2.41 3.57 40.06
C MET A 291 2.53 5.01 39.56
N VAL A 292 1.46 5.52 38.96
CA VAL A 292 1.42 6.88 38.40
C VAL A 292 0.49 7.78 39.23
N PRO A 293 0.99 8.91 39.78
CA PRO A 293 0.14 9.88 40.43
C PRO A 293 -0.74 10.59 39.41
N VAL A 294 -2.04 10.68 39.69
CA VAL A 294 -3.00 11.43 38.87
C VAL A 294 -3.59 12.52 39.73
N LEU A 295 -3.47 13.78 39.29
CA LEU A 295 -4.08 14.89 40.01
C LEU A 295 -5.60 14.68 40.12
N ASP A 296 -6.07 14.46 41.35
CA ASP A 296 -7.48 14.45 41.70
C ASP A 296 -7.92 15.89 41.98
N ILE A 297 -8.62 16.47 41.01
CA ILE A 297 -9.10 17.85 41.11
C ILE A 297 -10.18 18.00 42.18
N GLU A 298 -11.03 17.00 42.41
CA GLU A 298 -12.16 17.13 43.33
C GLU A 298 -11.67 17.23 44.78
N SER A 299 -10.76 16.34 45.17
CA SER A 299 -10.14 16.37 46.50
C SER A 299 -9.20 17.56 46.66
N THR A 300 -8.45 17.93 45.63
CA THR A 300 -7.58 19.13 45.62
C THR A 300 -8.37 20.40 45.95
N LEU A 301 -9.59 20.55 45.43
CA LEU A 301 -10.42 21.71 45.72
C LEU A 301 -10.92 21.77 47.18
N ASN A 302 -10.77 20.72 47.99
CA ASN A 302 -11.06 20.77 49.44
C ASN A 302 -9.95 21.53 50.20
N PHE A 303 -8.75 21.60 49.63
CA PHE A 303 -7.55 22.21 50.21
C PHE A 303 -7.10 23.46 49.45
N LEU A 304 -8.02 24.09 48.71
CA LEU A 304 -7.79 25.32 47.98
C LEU A 304 -8.27 26.54 48.78
N THR A 305 -7.38 27.50 48.98
CA THR A 305 -7.71 28.84 49.47
C THR A 305 -7.26 29.88 48.45
N VAL A 306 -8.17 30.80 48.10
CA VAL A 306 -7.93 31.80 47.06
C VAL A 306 -8.26 33.18 47.58
N SER A 307 -7.33 34.12 47.41
CA SER A 307 -7.60 35.55 47.53
C SER A 307 -7.40 36.26 46.20
N LYS A 308 -7.99 37.44 46.06
CA LYS A 308 -7.77 38.37 44.96
C LYS A 308 -7.38 39.72 45.56
N GLU A 309 -6.14 40.13 45.33
CA GLU A 309 -5.48 41.26 46.01
C GLU A 309 -5.70 41.26 47.53
N GLY A 310 -5.43 40.11 48.15
CA GLY A 310 -5.55 39.88 49.59
C GLY A 310 -6.98 39.71 50.12
N THR A 311 -8.00 39.83 49.27
CA THR A 311 -9.40 39.60 49.65
C THR A 311 -9.82 38.16 49.34
N PRO A 312 -10.23 37.34 50.33
CA PRO A 312 -10.69 35.98 50.08
C PRO A 312 -11.88 35.95 49.12
N ILE A 313 -11.83 35.05 48.13
CA ILE A 313 -12.91 34.86 47.16
C ILE A 313 -13.38 33.41 47.14
N ASN A 314 -14.67 33.21 46.85
CA ASN A 314 -15.22 31.87 46.65
C ASN A 314 -15.16 31.50 45.17
N ILE A 315 -14.67 30.29 44.87
CA ILE A 315 -14.54 29.79 43.50
C ILE A 315 -15.69 28.80 43.21
N PRO A 316 -16.42 28.96 42.09
CA PRO A 316 -17.43 27.99 41.70
C PRO A 316 -16.78 26.66 41.29
N ARG A 317 -16.77 25.68 42.21
CA ARG A 317 -16.06 24.40 42.06
C ARG A 317 -16.44 23.66 40.78
N GLU A 318 -17.73 23.52 40.50
CA GLU A 318 -18.24 22.82 39.31
C GLU A 318 -17.69 23.43 38.00
N ARG A 319 -17.71 24.76 37.88
CA ARG A 319 -17.19 25.46 36.69
C ARG A 319 -15.67 25.31 36.55
N LEU A 320 -14.94 25.26 37.67
CA LEU A 320 -13.49 25.04 37.65
C LEU A 320 -13.15 23.60 37.23
N ILE A 321 -13.86 22.61 37.76
CA ILE A 321 -13.70 21.20 37.35
C ILE A 321 -14.02 21.06 35.86
N GLU A 322 -15.17 21.58 35.41
CA GLU A 322 -15.57 21.55 33.99
C GLU A 322 -14.50 22.19 33.09
N ARG A 323 -13.99 23.37 33.47
CA ARG A 323 -12.97 24.06 32.69
C ARG A 323 -11.63 23.31 32.70
N PHE A 324 -11.22 22.74 33.84
CA PHE A 324 -10.02 21.91 33.94
C PHE A 324 -10.13 20.66 33.06
N LEU A 325 -11.24 19.94 33.11
CA LEU A 325 -11.49 18.77 32.27
C LEU A 325 -11.53 19.15 30.78
N GLN A 326 -12.10 20.31 30.42
CA GLN A 326 -12.09 20.83 29.06
C GLN A 326 -10.66 21.12 28.56
N LEU A 327 -9.81 21.73 29.39
CA LEU A 327 -8.40 21.96 29.02
C LEU A 327 -7.61 20.65 28.94
N ARG A 328 -7.94 19.68 29.81
CA ARG A 328 -7.19 18.43 29.96
C ARG A 328 -7.58 17.34 28.96
N PHE A 329 -8.84 17.29 28.53
CA PHE A 329 -9.40 16.25 27.65
C PHE A 329 -10.26 16.80 26.51
N GLY A 330 -10.58 18.09 26.49
CA GLY A 330 -11.45 18.70 25.49
C GLY A 330 -10.73 19.15 24.22
N GLN A 331 -9.39 19.11 24.17
CA GLN A 331 -8.67 19.26 22.91
C GLN A 331 -8.81 17.98 22.09
N GLN A 332 -9.45 18.08 20.93
CA GLN A 332 -9.46 16.99 19.96
C GLN A 332 -8.04 16.78 19.44
N ASP A 333 -7.69 15.50 19.24
CA ASP A 333 -6.49 15.16 18.51
C ASP A 333 -6.52 15.87 17.15
N PRO A 334 -5.41 16.51 16.72
CA PRO A 334 -5.38 17.28 15.48
C PRO A 334 -5.63 16.41 14.24
N GLY A 335 -5.44 15.10 14.38
CA GLY A 335 -5.57 14.14 13.28
C GLY A 335 -4.45 14.27 12.27
N ARG A 336 -4.36 13.30 11.36
CA ARG A 336 -3.45 13.34 10.22
C ARG A 336 -4.20 13.00 8.95
N ASP A 337 -4.35 13.99 8.08
CA ASP A 337 -4.96 13.77 6.77
C ASP A 337 -4.07 12.84 5.93
N SER A 338 -4.63 11.69 5.57
CA SER A 338 -4.00 10.69 4.71
C SER A 338 -4.34 10.90 3.25
N SER A 339 -5.26 11.82 2.93
CA SER A 339 -5.75 12.06 1.58
C SER A 339 -4.96 13.16 0.88
N TRP A 340 -4.57 12.89 -0.36
CA TRP A 340 -4.01 13.85 -1.29
C TRP A 340 -4.92 13.94 -2.50
N HIS A 341 -5.40 15.15 -2.78
CA HIS A 341 -6.36 15.42 -3.85
C HIS A 341 -5.75 16.09 -5.09
N GLY A 342 -4.42 16.31 -5.11
CA GLY A 342 -3.75 17.03 -6.19
C GLY A 342 -4.14 18.52 -6.23
N PRO A 343 -3.20 19.46 -6.05
CA PRO A 343 -3.56 20.88 -6.01
C PRO A 343 -3.86 21.48 -7.39
N GLY A 344 -3.62 20.74 -8.47
CA GLY A 344 -3.66 21.25 -9.83
C GLY A 344 -5.05 21.40 -10.41
N ARG A 345 -5.17 22.32 -11.36
CA ARG A 345 -6.37 22.55 -12.16
C ARG A 345 -6.21 21.83 -13.49
N TYR A 346 -7.17 20.98 -13.83
CA TYR A 346 -7.22 20.37 -15.16
C TYR A 346 -7.44 21.41 -16.27
N ARG A 347 -6.58 21.37 -17.29
CA ARG A 347 -6.49 22.37 -18.38
C ARG A 347 -6.83 21.84 -19.77
N HIS A 348 -7.29 20.59 -19.89
CA HIS A 348 -7.57 19.95 -21.17
C HIS A 348 -6.40 19.99 -22.16
N PRO A 349 -5.18 19.57 -21.74
CA PRO A 349 -3.99 19.74 -22.57
C PRO A 349 -4.11 19.00 -23.92
N GLY A 350 -4.88 17.90 -24.01
CA GLY A 350 -5.04 17.11 -25.25
C GLY A 350 -6.02 17.65 -26.28
N ASN A 351 -6.76 18.73 -25.98
CA ASN A 351 -7.69 19.35 -26.93
C ASN A 351 -6.95 19.98 -28.13
N TYR A 352 -6.80 19.22 -29.22
CA TYR A 352 -6.18 19.68 -30.44
C TYR A 352 -7.19 20.39 -31.36
N LEU A 353 -6.81 21.53 -31.92
CA LEU A 353 -7.54 22.17 -33.02
C LEU A 353 -6.72 21.99 -34.29
N SER A 354 -7.35 21.44 -35.33
CA SER A 354 -6.68 21.21 -36.62
C SER A 354 -6.05 22.50 -37.15
N LEU A 355 -4.82 22.37 -37.65
CA LEU A 355 -4.08 23.45 -38.29
C LEU A 355 -4.82 24.03 -39.51
N GLN A 356 -5.74 23.26 -40.11
CA GLN A 356 -6.58 23.71 -41.22
C GLN A 356 -7.48 24.88 -40.84
N GLN A 357 -7.84 25.01 -39.56
CA GLN A 357 -8.67 26.12 -39.06
C GLN A 357 -7.91 27.44 -38.98
N GLU A 358 -6.58 27.38 -38.87
CA GLU A 358 -5.70 28.55 -38.76
C GLU A 358 -5.33 29.13 -40.14
N LEU A 359 -5.68 28.43 -41.23
CA LEU A 359 -5.41 28.90 -42.58
C LEU A 359 -6.39 29.99 -43.02
N PRO A 360 -5.94 30.96 -43.83
CA PRO A 360 -6.81 32.00 -44.37
C PRO A 360 -8.01 31.42 -45.13
N SER A 361 -9.18 32.06 -45.03
CA SER A 361 -10.43 31.55 -45.62
C SER A 361 -10.38 31.30 -47.13
N ILE A 362 -9.48 31.99 -47.85
CA ILE A 362 -9.27 31.78 -49.29
C ILE A 362 -8.83 30.34 -49.64
N TYR A 363 -8.17 29.63 -48.71
CA TYR A 363 -7.79 28.24 -48.92
C TYR A 363 -8.98 27.28 -48.93
N GLY A 364 -10.12 27.66 -48.31
CA GLY A 364 -11.36 26.87 -48.29
C GLY A 364 -11.33 25.64 -47.37
N VAL A 365 -10.24 25.41 -46.63
CA VAL A 365 -10.06 24.25 -45.74
C VAL A 365 -10.51 24.50 -44.29
N GLY A 366 -10.65 25.76 -43.91
CA GLY A 366 -11.04 26.18 -42.56
C GLY A 366 -12.56 26.16 -42.33
N PRO A 367 -13.05 26.68 -41.19
CA PRO A 367 -14.44 26.53 -40.75
C PRO A 367 -15.49 27.16 -41.67
N GLN A 368 -15.10 28.15 -42.47
CA GLN A 368 -16.00 28.78 -43.45
C GLN A 368 -16.26 27.89 -44.68
N GLY A 369 -15.38 26.91 -44.93
CA GLY A 369 -15.46 26.03 -46.08
C GLY A 369 -15.48 26.76 -47.43
N LEU A 370 -16.03 26.09 -48.42
CA LEU A 370 -16.28 26.65 -49.75
C LEU A 370 -17.66 27.32 -49.82
N ALA A 371 -17.79 28.34 -50.69
CA ALA A 371 -19.07 28.98 -50.92
C ALA A 371 -20.07 28.02 -51.59
N PRO A 372 -21.39 28.18 -51.37
CA PRO A 372 -22.40 27.38 -52.06
C PRO A 372 -22.33 27.60 -53.58
N GLY A 373 -22.19 26.53 -54.35
CA GLY A 373 -22.15 26.59 -55.83
C GLY A 373 -20.76 26.73 -56.45
N GLU A 374 -19.69 26.50 -55.68
CA GLU A 374 -18.32 26.40 -56.20
C GLU A 374 -18.15 25.28 -57.26
N SER A 375 -17.13 25.42 -58.10
CA SER A 375 -16.85 24.45 -59.16
C SER A 375 -16.39 23.10 -58.59
N ALA A 376 -16.70 22.00 -59.28
CA ALA A 376 -16.25 20.66 -58.89
C ALA A 376 -14.71 20.55 -58.85
N GLU A 377 -14.01 21.29 -59.72
CA GLU A 377 -12.55 21.42 -59.72
C GLU A 377 -12.06 22.05 -58.42
N ARG A 378 -12.65 23.18 -58.00
CA ARG A 378 -12.29 23.85 -56.75
C ARG A 378 -12.55 22.99 -55.52
N VAL A 379 -13.65 22.24 -55.50
CA VAL A 379 -13.96 21.28 -54.44
C VAL A 379 -12.90 20.18 -54.39
N SER A 380 -12.50 19.63 -55.54
CA SER A 380 -11.45 18.62 -55.63
C SER A 380 -10.09 19.13 -55.13
N ASP A 381 -9.70 20.35 -55.49
CA ASP A 381 -8.45 20.98 -55.05
C ASP A 381 -8.40 21.16 -53.52
N VAL A 382 -9.52 21.60 -52.93
CA VAL A 382 -9.63 21.76 -51.47
C VAL A 382 -9.52 20.42 -50.78
N ARG A 383 -10.22 19.37 -51.26
CA ARG A 383 -10.11 18.02 -50.71
C ARG A 383 -8.68 17.48 -50.76
N GLN A 384 -7.98 17.71 -51.87
CA GLN A 384 -6.57 17.32 -52.00
C GLN A 384 -5.69 18.03 -50.97
N LEU A 385 -5.90 19.33 -50.77
CA LEU A 385 -5.16 20.09 -49.76
C LEU A 385 -5.49 19.61 -48.34
N GLN A 386 -6.76 19.37 -48.01
CA GLN A 386 -7.16 18.83 -46.70
C GLN A 386 -6.50 17.46 -46.43
N ALA A 387 -6.48 16.57 -47.43
CA ALA A 387 -5.81 15.28 -47.33
C ALA A 387 -4.30 15.43 -47.09
N PHE A 388 -3.67 16.41 -47.75
CA PHE A 388 -2.25 16.73 -47.53
C PHE A 388 -1.99 17.22 -46.09
N LEU A 389 -2.83 18.13 -45.59
CA LEU A 389 -2.70 18.71 -44.25
C LEU A 389 -3.01 17.70 -43.15
N LEU A 390 -3.88 16.71 -43.42
CA LEU A 390 -4.24 15.65 -42.47
C LEU A 390 -3.02 14.85 -41.98
N MET A 391 -2.00 14.66 -42.84
CA MET A 391 -0.76 13.97 -42.46
C MET A 391 0.00 14.70 -41.34
N PHE A 392 -0.05 16.03 -41.32
CA PHE A 392 0.57 16.85 -40.28
C PHE A 392 -0.34 16.94 -39.05
N ASP A 393 -1.63 17.16 -39.29
CA ASP A 393 -2.65 17.20 -38.24
C ASP A 393 -2.65 15.93 -37.39
N GLN A 394 -2.50 14.75 -37.99
CA GLN A 394 -2.52 13.49 -37.23
C GLN A 394 -1.32 13.37 -36.28
N VAL A 395 -0.13 13.76 -36.74
CA VAL A 395 1.06 13.75 -35.89
C VAL A 395 0.89 14.71 -34.72
N LEU A 396 0.38 15.92 -34.99
CA LEU A 396 0.11 16.92 -33.96
C LEU A 396 -0.97 16.44 -33.00
N GLY A 397 -2.11 15.96 -33.50
CA GLY A 397 -3.18 15.38 -32.71
C GLY A 397 -2.66 14.32 -31.73
N ASN A 398 -1.79 13.43 -32.18
CA ASN A 398 -1.15 12.43 -31.32
C ASN A 398 -0.27 13.05 -30.23
N GLN A 399 0.50 14.12 -30.53
CA GLN A 399 1.31 14.81 -29.52
C GLN A 399 0.44 15.45 -28.43
N PHE A 400 -0.65 16.12 -28.80
CA PHE A 400 -1.58 16.68 -27.81
C PHE A 400 -2.22 15.57 -26.97
N ALA A 401 -2.69 14.48 -27.60
CA ALA A 401 -3.22 13.31 -26.88
C ALA A 401 -2.20 12.72 -25.89
N GLN A 402 -0.93 12.67 -26.29
CA GLN A 402 0.14 12.14 -25.44
C GLN A 402 0.34 12.99 -24.16
N ILE A 403 0.19 14.31 -24.24
CA ILE A 403 0.29 15.20 -23.06
C ILE A 403 -0.83 14.89 -22.06
N GLU A 404 -2.06 14.69 -22.56
CA GLU A 404 -3.19 14.30 -21.71
C GLU A 404 -2.98 12.93 -21.06
N HIS A 405 -2.30 12.02 -21.75
CA HIS A 405 -1.97 10.70 -21.23
C HIS A 405 -0.87 10.69 -20.15
N LEU A 406 -0.16 11.81 -19.93
CA LEU A 406 0.97 11.89 -19.00
C LEU A 406 0.62 11.46 -17.58
N ARG A 407 -0.58 11.82 -17.11
CA ARG A 407 -1.06 11.43 -15.77
C ARG A 407 -1.09 9.91 -15.59
N LEU A 408 -1.54 9.18 -16.61
CA LEU A 408 -1.64 7.72 -16.56
C LEU A 408 -0.26 7.07 -16.69
N LEU A 409 0.62 7.62 -17.54
CA LEU A 409 1.99 7.12 -17.71
C LEU A 409 2.85 7.27 -16.46
N LEU A 410 2.66 8.35 -15.71
CA LEU A 410 3.41 8.64 -14.48
C LEU A 410 2.73 8.13 -13.22
N GLY A 411 1.49 7.64 -13.34
CA GLY A 411 0.67 7.10 -12.26
C GLY A 411 0.93 5.61 -11.99
N GLN A 412 0.23 5.07 -11.00
CA GLN A 412 0.22 3.66 -10.69
C GLN A 412 -0.48 2.89 -11.82
N PRO A 413 0.13 1.80 -12.31
CA PRO A 413 -0.51 0.92 -13.27
C PRO A 413 -1.80 0.35 -12.69
N ASP A 414 -2.91 0.62 -13.37
CA ASP A 414 -4.23 0.11 -13.04
C ASP A 414 -5.01 -0.20 -14.32
N GLY A 415 -6.03 -1.07 -14.21
CA GLY A 415 -6.92 -1.39 -15.31
C GLY A 415 -7.35 -2.85 -15.39
N GLU A 416 -8.42 -3.09 -16.15
CA GLU A 416 -9.08 -4.40 -16.28
C GLU A 416 -8.20 -5.51 -16.88
N TRP A 417 -7.02 -5.18 -17.42
CA TRP A 417 -6.09 -6.13 -18.02
C TRP A 417 -5.22 -6.85 -16.99
N LEU A 418 -4.86 -6.17 -15.89
CA LEU A 418 -3.72 -6.57 -15.06
C LEU A 418 -4.01 -7.86 -14.27
N ASP A 419 -5.11 -7.90 -13.53
CA ASP A 419 -5.43 -9.04 -12.67
C ASP A 419 -5.75 -10.32 -13.47
N PRO A 420 -6.59 -10.29 -14.54
CA PRO A 420 -6.85 -11.48 -15.36
C PRO A 420 -5.57 -12.03 -16.02
N VAL A 421 -4.75 -11.16 -16.61
CA VAL A 421 -3.49 -11.59 -17.25
C VAL A 421 -2.53 -12.16 -16.21
N SER A 422 -2.40 -11.51 -15.04
CA SER A 422 -1.56 -12.02 -13.95
C SER A 422 -1.98 -13.43 -13.53
N GLN A 423 -3.27 -13.67 -13.31
CA GLN A 423 -3.79 -14.99 -12.90
C GLN A 423 -3.53 -16.07 -13.95
N LEU A 424 -3.70 -15.75 -15.24
CA LEU A 424 -3.46 -16.70 -16.33
C LEU A 424 -1.98 -17.04 -16.48
N LEU A 425 -1.11 -16.02 -16.47
CA LEU A 425 0.35 -16.23 -16.56
C LEU A 425 0.86 -17.02 -15.35
N GLU A 426 0.30 -16.78 -14.17
CA GLU A 426 0.61 -17.57 -13.00
C GLU A 426 0.19 -19.03 -13.15
N LYS A 427 -1.04 -19.27 -13.61
CA LYS A 427 -1.53 -20.63 -13.84
C LYS A 427 -0.60 -21.42 -14.78
N MET A 428 -0.05 -20.74 -15.79
CA MET A 428 0.96 -21.29 -16.67
C MET A 428 2.30 -21.55 -15.94
N LEU A 429 2.78 -20.62 -15.09
CA LEU A 429 3.98 -20.83 -14.26
C LEU A 429 3.84 -22.04 -13.33
N ASN A 430 2.65 -22.24 -12.77
CA ASN A 430 2.30 -23.40 -11.96
C ASN A 430 2.12 -24.69 -12.81
N SER A 431 2.45 -24.66 -14.10
CA SER A 431 2.36 -25.79 -15.04
C SER A 431 0.95 -26.41 -15.11
N ALA A 432 -0.09 -25.60 -14.89
CA ALA A 432 -1.47 -26.04 -14.97
C ALA A 432 -2.04 -25.83 -16.39
N ASN A 433 -2.95 -26.71 -16.81
CA ASN A 433 -3.58 -26.62 -18.13
C ASN A 433 -4.58 -25.45 -18.20
N LEU A 434 -4.67 -24.80 -19.36
CA LEU A 434 -5.68 -23.77 -19.62
C LEU A 434 -6.92 -24.35 -20.29
N SER A 435 -8.09 -24.06 -19.73
CA SER A 435 -9.39 -24.32 -20.35
C SER A 435 -9.62 -23.43 -21.57
N ASP A 436 -10.56 -23.81 -22.44
CA ASP A 436 -10.95 -23.01 -23.63
C ASP A 436 -11.40 -21.59 -23.25
N ALA A 437 -12.12 -21.45 -22.14
CA ALA A 437 -12.56 -20.15 -21.62
C ALA A 437 -11.36 -19.29 -21.18
N GLU A 438 -10.36 -19.88 -20.54
CA GLU A 438 -9.15 -19.18 -20.10
C GLU A 438 -8.24 -18.79 -21.28
N GLN A 439 -8.15 -19.64 -22.30
CA GLN A 439 -7.45 -19.29 -23.54
C GLN A 439 -8.17 -18.15 -24.27
N SER A 440 -9.51 -18.15 -24.29
CA SER A 440 -10.30 -17.03 -24.80
C SER A 440 -10.03 -15.75 -24.01
N LEU A 441 -10.04 -15.84 -22.69
CA LEU A 441 -9.78 -14.73 -21.79
C LEU A 441 -8.36 -14.17 -21.96
N PHE A 442 -7.35 -15.03 -22.15
CA PHE A 442 -5.97 -14.62 -22.43
C PHE A 442 -5.94 -13.67 -23.63
N TRP A 443 -6.43 -14.12 -24.79
CA TRP A 443 -6.42 -13.33 -26.02
C TRP A 443 -7.22 -12.02 -25.89
N GLN A 444 -8.41 -12.07 -25.28
CA GLN A 444 -9.25 -10.88 -25.06
C GLN A 444 -8.61 -9.86 -24.11
N SER A 445 -7.80 -10.32 -23.15
CA SER A 445 -7.13 -9.43 -22.20
C SER A 445 -5.95 -8.69 -22.83
N LEU A 446 -5.35 -9.24 -23.89
CA LEU A 446 -4.22 -8.59 -24.58
C LEU A 446 -4.63 -7.28 -25.27
N ASP A 447 -5.86 -7.19 -25.76
CA ASP A 447 -6.40 -5.96 -26.38
C ASP A 447 -6.64 -4.84 -25.35
N LYS A 448 -6.73 -5.19 -24.06
CA LYS A 448 -6.92 -4.24 -22.95
C LYS A 448 -5.60 -3.72 -22.36
N ILE A 449 -4.46 -4.23 -22.84
CA ILE A 449 -3.14 -3.77 -22.37
C ILE A 449 -3.00 -2.27 -22.70
N PRO A 450 -2.65 -1.41 -21.72
CA PRO A 450 -2.53 0.01 -21.94
C PRO A 450 -1.56 0.35 -23.06
N HIS A 451 -1.95 1.30 -23.89
CA HIS A 451 -1.07 1.85 -24.90
C HIS A 451 -0.06 2.80 -24.25
N SER A 452 1.18 2.76 -24.70
CA SER A 452 2.21 3.71 -24.27
C SER A 452 2.24 4.96 -25.14
N HIS A 453 1.74 4.85 -26.38
CA HIS A 453 1.54 5.97 -27.31
C HIS A 453 0.06 6.08 -27.61
N ILE A 454 -0.53 7.26 -27.39
CA ILE A 454 -1.95 7.48 -27.68
C ILE A 454 -2.12 8.17 -29.02
N THR A 455 -3.17 7.77 -29.72
CA THR A 455 -3.64 8.43 -30.93
C THR A 455 -5.04 8.93 -30.72
N GLN A 456 -5.31 10.12 -31.23
CA GLN A 456 -6.65 10.66 -31.32
C GLN A 456 -6.96 11.01 -32.76
N PRO A 457 -8.19 10.75 -33.24
CA PRO A 457 -8.64 11.32 -34.50
C PRO A 457 -8.50 12.83 -34.45
N VAL A 458 -8.14 13.43 -35.57
CA VAL A 458 -8.17 14.89 -35.72
C VAL A 458 -9.64 15.32 -35.72
N ASP A 459 -10.15 15.63 -34.53
CA ASP A 459 -11.43 16.30 -34.38
C ASP A 459 -11.22 17.81 -34.32
N THR A 460 -12.20 18.49 -34.86
CA THR A 460 -12.31 19.95 -34.97
C THR A 460 -13.37 20.47 -34.02
N ILE A 461 -14.18 19.58 -33.44
CA ILE A 461 -15.20 19.86 -32.43
C ILE A 461 -14.57 19.61 -31.07
N ASN A 462 -14.53 20.66 -30.24
CA ASN A 462 -14.18 20.50 -28.84
C ASN A 462 -15.29 19.70 -28.14
N PRO A 463 -14.99 18.48 -27.63
CA PRO A 463 -16.01 17.56 -27.15
C PRO A 463 -16.75 18.05 -25.89
N GLN A 464 -16.15 18.99 -25.14
CA GLN A 464 -16.72 19.51 -23.90
C GLN A 464 -17.57 20.76 -24.09
N THR A 465 -17.23 21.57 -25.09
CA THR A 465 -17.98 22.80 -25.40
C THR A 465 -18.99 22.59 -26.52
N GLY A 466 -18.89 21.48 -27.27
CA GLY A 466 -19.67 21.21 -28.48
C GLY A 466 -19.39 22.23 -29.60
N ARG A 467 -18.33 23.04 -29.47
CA ARG A 467 -17.97 24.09 -30.42
C ARG A 467 -16.85 23.62 -31.31
N GLY A 468 -17.08 23.74 -32.61
CA GLY A 468 -16.14 23.46 -33.66
C GLY A 468 -16.86 23.08 -34.95
N HIS A 469 -16.10 22.84 -36.01
CA HIS A 469 -16.64 22.54 -37.33
C HIS A 469 -16.03 21.25 -37.83
N GLN A 470 -16.79 20.14 -37.79
CA GLN A 470 -16.40 18.86 -38.39
C GLN A 470 -15.76 19.12 -39.77
N LEU A 471 -14.61 18.50 -40.05
CA LEU A 471 -14.04 18.51 -41.39
C LEU A 471 -15.07 17.90 -42.34
N GLN A 472 -15.87 18.75 -42.99
CA GLN A 472 -17.10 18.37 -43.69
C GLN A 472 -16.84 17.38 -44.83
N GLU A 473 -15.62 17.42 -45.36
CA GLU A 473 -15.16 16.62 -46.49
C GLU A 473 -14.36 15.37 -46.05
N LEU A 474 -14.15 15.14 -44.75
CA LEU A 474 -13.39 13.98 -44.26
C LEU A 474 -13.98 12.63 -44.72
N PRO A 475 -15.32 12.44 -44.79
CA PRO A 475 -15.90 11.24 -45.40
C PRO A 475 -15.50 11.05 -46.87
N ASP A 476 -15.39 12.14 -47.62
CA ASP A 476 -15.01 12.10 -49.03
C ASP A 476 -13.49 11.87 -49.22
N ILE A 477 -12.68 12.24 -48.22
CA ILE A 477 -11.22 12.04 -48.22
C ILE A 477 -10.86 10.60 -47.81
N LEU A 478 -11.44 10.12 -46.71
CA LEU A 478 -11.11 8.81 -46.14
C LEU A 478 -11.93 7.67 -46.76
N GLY A 479 -13.10 7.98 -47.32
CA GLY A 479 -13.95 6.99 -47.99
C GLY A 479 -14.27 5.81 -47.09
N GLU A 480 -13.89 4.61 -47.54
CA GLU A 480 -14.10 3.36 -46.80
C GLU A 480 -13.32 3.27 -45.48
N HIS A 481 -12.27 4.08 -45.29
CA HIS A 481 -11.46 4.10 -44.07
C HIS A 481 -11.96 5.09 -43.00
N LEU A 482 -13.07 5.80 -43.26
CA LEU A 482 -13.60 6.77 -42.30
C LEU A 482 -13.94 6.13 -40.95
N ASP A 483 -14.57 4.95 -40.97
CA ASP A 483 -14.94 4.25 -39.74
C ASP A 483 -13.69 3.74 -39.00
N ASP A 484 -12.69 3.23 -39.72
CA ASP A 484 -11.40 2.79 -39.15
C ASP A 484 -10.64 3.96 -38.47
N TYR A 485 -10.77 5.17 -39.03
CA TYR A 485 -10.13 6.37 -38.51
C TYR A 485 -10.69 6.84 -37.16
N TYR A 486 -12.00 6.67 -36.94
CA TYR A 486 -12.65 7.01 -35.66
C TYR A 486 -12.76 5.83 -34.69
N SER A 487 -12.07 4.72 -34.96
CA SER A 487 -12.18 3.49 -34.19
C SER A 487 -10.80 2.93 -33.81
N PRO A 488 -10.72 1.82 -33.06
CA PRO A 488 -9.45 1.24 -32.59
C PRO A 488 -8.37 0.96 -33.65
N PRO A 489 -8.66 0.68 -34.94
CA PRO A 489 -7.64 0.48 -35.97
C PRO A 489 -6.65 1.65 -36.10
N LEU A 490 -7.08 2.90 -35.92
CA LEU A 490 -6.17 4.05 -35.95
C LEU A 490 -5.10 3.95 -34.85
N GLN A 491 -5.49 3.55 -33.64
CA GLN A 491 -4.56 3.34 -32.52
C GLN A 491 -3.57 2.21 -32.83
N ALA A 492 -4.01 1.13 -33.48
CA ALA A 492 -3.17 0.00 -33.86
C ALA A 492 -2.08 0.36 -34.89
N LEU A 493 -2.28 1.40 -35.71
CA LEU A 493 -1.27 1.92 -36.63
C LEU A 493 -0.12 2.61 -35.90
N THR A 494 -0.42 3.31 -34.81
CA THR A 494 0.60 3.98 -33.96
C THR A 494 1.31 2.98 -33.06
N GLU A 495 0.55 2.08 -32.44
CA GLU A 495 1.08 1.03 -31.59
C GLU A 495 0.21 -0.23 -31.68
N ALA A 496 0.72 -1.24 -32.39
CA ALA A 496 0.04 -2.52 -32.48
C ALA A 496 -0.10 -3.19 -31.09
N PRO A 497 -1.28 -3.74 -30.77
CA PRO A 497 -1.52 -4.40 -29.49
C PRO A 497 -0.63 -5.62 -29.32
N PHE A 498 -0.19 -5.88 -28.09
CA PHE A 498 0.69 -6.97 -27.72
C PHE A 498 1.99 -7.04 -28.56
N SER A 499 2.45 -5.89 -29.05
CA SER A 499 3.73 -5.79 -29.78
C SER A 499 4.92 -5.77 -28.80
N ARG A 500 6.09 -6.24 -29.25
CA ARG A 500 7.33 -6.18 -28.45
C ARG A 500 7.64 -4.76 -27.96
N ALA A 501 7.43 -3.77 -28.82
CA ALA A 501 7.70 -2.37 -28.50
C ALA A 501 6.78 -1.85 -27.39
N GLN A 502 5.49 -2.20 -27.42
CA GLN A 502 4.53 -1.86 -26.37
C GLN A 502 4.95 -2.48 -25.03
N LEU A 503 5.19 -3.79 -25.01
CA LEU A 503 5.55 -4.51 -23.78
C LEU A 503 6.87 -4.00 -23.18
N GLN A 504 7.88 -3.72 -24.02
CA GLN A 504 9.14 -3.13 -23.58
C GLN A 504 8.99 -1.71 -23.04
N ARG A 505 8.08 -0.89 -23.60
CA ARG A 505 7.79 0.44 -23.06
C ARG A 505 7.07 0.36 -21.73
N LEU A 506 6.07 -0.52 -21.60
CA LEU A 506 5.38 -0.77 -20.33
C LEU A 506 6.34 -1.25 -19.24
N SER A 507 7.23 -2.19 -19.58
CA SER A 507 8.27 -2.67 -18.66
C SER A 507 9.20 -1.52 -18.22
N ARG A 508 9.70 -0.70 -19.14
CA ARG A 508 10.53 0.48 -18.81
C ARG A 508 9.79 1.53 -17.98
N ALA A 509 8.50 1.76 -18.24
CA ALA A 509 7.67 2.65 -17.44
C ALA A 509 7.57 2.12 -16.00
N GLY A 510 7.32 0.81 -15.83
CA GLY A 510 7.36 0.15 -14.53
C GLY A 510 8.70 0.32 -13.81
N ASP A 511 9.82 0.11 -14.49
CA ASP A 511 11.17 0.32 -13.92
C ASP A 511 11.39 1.77 -13.46
N HIS A 512 10.95 2.75 -14.27
CA HIS A 512 11.03 4.16 -13.92
C HIS A 512 10.21 4.48 -12.67
N LEU A 513 9.00 3.91 -12.55
CA LEU A 513 8.14 4.10 -11.40
C LEU A 513 8.73 3.46 -10.13
N LEU A 514 9.26 2.23 -10.23
CA LEU A 514 9.94 1.55 -9.12
C LEU A 514 11.19 2.29 -8.65
N ALA A 515 11.94 2.89 -9.59
CA ALA A 515 13.15 3.65 -9.27
C ALA A 515 12.88 4.86 -8.36
N ARG A 516 11.66 5.43 -8.37
CA ARG A 516 11.26 6.52 -7.46
C ARG A 516 11.31 6.11 -5.98
N SER A 517 11.17 4.81 -5.70
CA SER A 517 11.24 4.22 -4.37
C SER A 517 12.53 3.40 -4.16
N HIS A 518 13.52 3.55 -5.05
CA HIS A 518 14.75 2.77 -5.06
C HIS A 518 14.55 1.25 -5.16
N GLU A 519 13.46 0.80 -5.80
CA GLU A 519 13.18 -0.61 -6.02
C GLU A 519 13.59 -1.05 -7.43
N GLN A 520 14.04 -2.30 -7.56
CA GLN A 520 14.48 -2.91 -8.82
C GLN A 520 14.22 -4.41 -8.80
N LEU A 521 13.76 -4.97 -9.93
CA LEU A 521 13.63 -6.41 -10.13
C LEU A 521 14.94 -7.03 -10.66
N PRO A 522 15.16 -8.35 -10.47
CA PRO A 522 16.25 -9.08 -11.10
C PRO A 522 16.21 -9.03 -12.63
N ASP A 523 17.32 -9.40 -13.25
CA ASP A 523 17.39 -9.58 -14.70
C ASP A 523 16.39 -10.66 -15.14
N ALA A 524 15.56 -10.33 -16.13
CA ALA A 524 14.52 -11.21 -16.66
C ALA A 524 15.06 -12.56 -17.14
N ALA A 525 16.29 -12.61 -17.66
CA ALA A 525 16.93 -13.85 -18.07
C ALA A 525 17.07 -14.85 -16.91
N GLN A 526 17.20 -14.35 -15.67
CA GLN A 526 17.32 -15.19 -14.47
C GLN A 526 15.95 -15.68 -13.95
N LEU A 527 14.84 -15.07 -14.39
CA LEU A 527 13.48 -15.43 -13.98
C LEU A 527 12.91 -16.61 -14.79
N ARG A 528 13.53 -16.96 -15.92
CA ARG A 528 13.28 -18.15 -16.74
C ARG A 528 11.83 -18.34 -17.21
N TYR A 529 11.16 -17.24 -17.58
CA TYR A 529 9.78 -17.28 -18.06
C TYR A 529 9.57 -18.02 -19.38
N GLU A 530 10.48 -17.83 -20.34
CA GLU A 530 10.35 -18.42 -21.69
C GLU A 530 10.27 -19.94 -21.66
N GLU A 531 10.97 -20.58 -20.74
CA GLU A 531 11.04 -22.03 -20.63
C GLU A 531 9.74 -22.67 -20.17
N ILE A 532 8.90 -21.91 -19.47
CA ILE A 532 7.57 -22.38 -19.09
C ILE A 532 6.57 -22.01 -20.18
N PHE A 533 6.59 -20.78 -20.68
CA PHE A 533 5.61 -20.30 -21.66
C PHE A 533 5.72 -20.96 -23.03
N CYS A 534 6.88 -21.53 -23.38
CA CYS A 534 7.03 -22.29 -24.62
C CYS A 534 6.07 -23.49 -24.69
N HIS A 535 5.72 -24.10 -23.54
CA HIS A 535 4.79 -25.22 -23.46
C HIS A 535 3.34 -24.85 -23.80
N TYR A 536 2.97 -23.57 -23.69
CA TYR A 536 1.61 -23.08 -23.92
C TYR A 536 1.43 -22.47 -25.31
N SER A 537 2.52 -22.05 -25.96
CA SER A 537 2.45 -21.24 -27.16
C SER A 537 1.77 -21.93 -28.35
N HIS A 538 1.98 -23.24 -28.53
CA HIS A 538 1.34 -23.96 -29.63
C HIS A 538 -0.18 -24.06 -29.46
N ASP A 539 -0.64 -24.44 -28.28
CA ASP A 539 -2.07 -24.58 -27.98
C ASP A 539 -2.79 -23.23 -28.07
N LEU A 540 -2.17 -22.15 -27.54
CA LEU A 540 -2.72 -20.81 -27.63
C LEU A 540 -2.84 -20.31 -29.08
N LEU A 541 -1.88 -20.64 -29.96
CA LEU A 541 -1.93 -20.26 -31.38
C LEU A 541 -2.98 -21.06 -32.18
N ASN A 542 -3.33 -22.27 -31.74
CA ASN A 542 -4.38 -23.07 -32.36
C ASN A 542 -5.79 -22.64 -31.93
N HIS A 543 -5.91 -21.75 -30.94
CA HIS A 543 -7.19 -21.27 -30.42
C HIS A 543 -7.90 -20.31 -31.39
N ARG A 544 -9.24 -20.30 -31.41
CA ARG A 544 -10.06 -19.50 -32.35
C ARG A 544 -9.85 -17.97 -32.26
N HIS A 545 -9.38 -17.48 -31.11
CA HIS A 545 -9.10 -16.06 -30.86
C HIS A 545 -7.61 -15.70 -31.03
N ALA A 546 -6.79 -16.63 -31.52
CA ALA A 546 -5.37 -16.39 -31.72
C ALA A 546 -5.12 -15.29 -32.75
N MET A 547 -4.14 -14.44 -32.45
CA MET A 547 -3.66 -13.42 -33.38
C MET A 547 -2.92 -14.09 -34.56
N SER A 548 -3.29 -13.71 -35.78
CA SER A 548 -2.71 -14.26 -37.00
C SER A 548 -1.26 -13.81 -37.23
N GLY A 549 -0.42 -14.66 -37.82
CA GLY A 549 0.94 -14.29 -38.25
C GLY A 549 2.03 -14.39 -37.17
N LEU A 550 1.69 -14.81 -35.95
CA LEU A 550 2.65 -15.08 -34.87
C LEU A 550 3.22 -16.50 -34.94
N SER A 551 4.53 -16.64 -34.73
CA SER A 551 5.17 -17.95 -34.48
C SER A 551 5.12 -18.32 -32.99
N ALA A 552 5.30 -19.61 -32.68
CA ALA A 552 5.34 -20.09 -31.30
C ALA A 552 6.50 -19.46 -30.49
N ASP A 553 7.68 -19.33 -31.11
CA ASP A 553 8.85 -18.69 -30.49
C ASP A 553 8.59 -17.20 -30.23
N GLU A 554 7.91 -16.52 -31.17
CA GLU A 554 7.57 -15.11 -31.00
C GLU A 554 6.53 -14.90 -29.90
N LEU A 555 5.51 -15.75 -29.82
CA LEU A 555 4.51 -15.72 -28.74
C LEU A 555 5.18 -15.97 -27.38
N THR A 556 6.08 -16.96 -27.29
CA THR A 556 6.84 -17.26 -26.07
C THR A 556 7.60 -16.02 -25.56
N GLN A 557 8.35 -15.36 -26.44
CA GLN A 557 9.12 -14.16 -26.09
C GLN A 557 8.22 -12.99 -25.69
N ARG A 558 7.08 -12.79 -26.38
CA ARG A 558 6.10 -11.75 -26.02
C ARG A 558 5.40 -12.03 -24.69
N MET A 559 5.10 -13.30 -24.38
CA MET A 559 4.53 -13.69 -23.08
C MET A 559 5.53 -13.46 -21.93
N ALA A 560 6.82 -13.73 -22.14
CA ALA A 560 7.86 -13.40 -21.17
C ALA A 560 7.94 -11.89 -20.91
N LEU A 561 7.98 -11.07 -21.96
CA LEU A 561 7.94 -9.60 -21.85
C LEU A 561 6.65 -9.09 -21.19
N LEU A 562 5.51 -9.74 -21.44
CA LEU A 562 4.25 -9.42 -20.79
C LEU A 562 4.31 -9.72 -19.30
N LYS A 563 4.85 -10.88 -18.91
CA LYS A 563 5.02 -11.24 -17.50
C LYS A 563 5.93 -10.25 -16.78
N GLU A 564 7.01 -9.84 -17.43
CA GLU A 564 7.90 -8.79 -16.92
C GLU A 564 7.20 -7.45 -16.68
N ALA A 565 6.34 -7.02 -17.59
CA ALA A 565 5.57 -5.79 -17.43
C ALA A 565 4.53 -5.91 -16.32
N VAL A 566 3.84 -7.06 -16.23
CA VAL A 566 2.88 -7.39 -15.17
C VAL A 566 3.54 -7.37 -13.80
N ASP A 567 4.71 -7.99 -13.64
CA ASP A 567 5.41 -8.05 -12.34
C ASP A 567 5.81 -6.66 -11.84
N ARG A 568 6.30 -5.80 -12.74
CA ARG A 568 6.61 -4.42 -12.42
C ARG A 568 5.36 -3.63 -12.08
N ALA A 569 4.29 -3.79 -12.86
CA ALA A 569 3.02 -3.12 -12.61
C ALA A 569 2.46 -3.48 -11.23
N LEU A 570 2.45 -4.78 -10.88
CA LEU A 570 2.01 -5.26 -9.58
C LEU A 570 2.90 -4.77 -8.44
N PHE A 571 4.23 -4.71 -8.63
CA PHE A 571 5.13 -4.19 -7.62
C PHE A 571 4.96 -2.67 -7.40
N VAL A 572 4.72 -1.90 -8.46
CA VAL A 572 4.38 -0.46 -8.32
C VAL A 572 3.04 -0.28 -7.59
N ARG A 573 2.04 -1.12 -7.88
CA ARG A 573 0.73 -1.08 -7.22
C ARG A 573 0.85 -1.36 -5.72
N GLU A 574 1.77 -2.24 -5.33
CA GLU A 574 1.98 -2.68 -3.95
C GLU A 574 3.25 -2.07 -3.32
N ILE A 575 3.70 -0.90 -3.79
CA ILE A 575 4.99 -0.33 -3.42
C ILE A 575 5.19 -0.12 -1.90
N MET A 576 4.10 -0.02 -1.14
CA MET A 576 4.06 0.04 0.33
C MET A 576 4.82 -1.12 1.02
N ILE A 577 4.95 -2.29 0.36
CA ILE A 577 5.74 -3.41 0.89
C ILE A 577 7.21 -3.03 1.11
N SER A 578 7.68 -1.96 0.46
CA SER A 578 9.03 -1.41 0.64
C SER A 578 9.23 -0.70 1.97
N GLY A 579 8.18 -0.08 2.52
CA GLY A 579 8.19 0.42 3.89
C GLY A 579 8.12 -0.71 4.91
N GLN A 580 7.51 -1.84 4.54
CA GLN A 580 7.19 -2.98 5.40
C GLN A 580 8.25 -4.11 5.38
N ARG A 581 9.48 -3.82 4.91
CA ARG A 581 10.58 -4.80 4.77
C ARG A 581 10.78 -5.72 5.98
N GLY A 582 10.74 -5.14 7.18
CA GLY A 582 10.93 -5.85 8.44
C GLY A 582 9.67 -6.45 9.02
N GLN A 583 8.47 -6.16 8.49
CA GLN A 583 7.20 -6.54 9.10
C GLN A 583 7.03 -8.06 9.19
N GLY A 584 6.74 -8.55 10.38
CA GLY A 584 6.28 -9.92 10.62
C GLY A 584 4.77 -10.03 10.45
N SER A 585 4.26 -11.26 10.27
CA SER A 585 2.81 -11.48 10.22
C SER A 585 2.16 -11.34 11.60
N ASP A 586 0.97 -10.76 11.67
CA ASP A 586 0.14 -10.78 12.87
C ASP A 586 -0.41 -12.21 13.06
N TYR A 587 0.18 -12.97 13.97
CA TYR A 587 -0.25 -14.34 14.23
C TYR A 587 -1.57 -14.43 15.01
N SER A 588 -2.08 -13.30 15.52
CA SER A 588 -3.37 -13.26 16.22
C SER A 588 -4.55 -13.09 15.28
N ASP A 589 -4.34 -12.57 14.06
CA ASP A 589 -5.37 -12.59 13.02
C ASP A 589 -5.40 -13.98 12.34
N PRO A 590 -6.48 -14.76 12.49
CA PRO A 590 -6.62 -16.05 11.82
C PRO A 590 -6.63 -15.92 10.28
N ARG A 591 -6.96 -14.73 9.76
CA ARG A 591 -6.97 -14.42 8.34
C ARG A 591 -5.54 -14.08 7.93
N VAL A 592 -4.82 -15.08 7.45
CA VAL A 592 -3.48 -14.92 6.85
C VAL A 592 -3.52 -15.09 5.34
N TRP A 593 -4.59 -15.71 4.83
CA TRP A 593 -4.67 -16.25 3.50
C TRP A 593 -5.80 -15.57 2.73
N GLY A 594 -5.48 -15.02 1.56
CA GLY A 594 -6.37 -14.05 0.91
C GLY A 594 -6.46 -12.71 1.65
N SER A 595 -5.69 -12.52 2.73
CA SER A 595 -5.56 -11.28 3.47
C SER A 595 -4.17 -10.67 3.25
N GLY A 596 -4.02 -9.37 3.53
CA GLY A 596 -2.72 -8.69 3.49
C GLY A 596 -1.78 -9.03 4.66
N ASN A 597 -2.14 -10.01 5.50
CA ASN A 597 -1.41 -10.35 6.73
C ASN A 597 -0.27 -11.35 6.46
N LEU A 598 0.71 -10.93 5.66
CA LEU A 598 1.91 -11.70 5.35
C LEU A 598 3.14 -10.90 5.74
N ALA A 599 4.20 -11.60 6.17
CA ALA A 599 5.47 -10.95 6.45
C ALA A 599 5.96 -10.15 5.23
N GLY A 600 6.37 -8.90 5.43
CA GLY A 600 6.75 -8.01 4.35
C GLY A 600 7.96 -8.53 3.56
N LEU A 601 8.90 -9.21 4.22
CA LEU A 601 9.98 -9.94 3.56
C LEU A 601 9.46 -10.96 2.54
N LYS A 602 8.44 -11.76 2.93
CA LYS A 602 7.83 -12.74 2.03
C LYS A 602 7.18 -12.04 0.84
N GLN A 603 6.39 -10.99 1.07
CA GLN A 603 5.75 -10.23 -0.01
C GLN A 603 6.78 -9.67 -1.01
N ARG A 604 7.90 -9.13 -0.50
CA ARG A 604 8.99 -8.58 -1.32
C ARG A 604 9.73 -9.64 -2.13
N ILE A 605 10.06 -10.78 -1.53
CA ILE A 605 10.68 -11.90 -2.25
C ILE A 605 9.76 -12.37 -3.38
N TYR A 606 8.45 -12.45 -3.11
CA TYR A 606 7.46 -12.82 -4.11
C TYR A 606 7.47 -11.86 -5.30
N ARG A 607 7.36 -10.56 -5.04
CA ARG A 607 7.40 -9.53 -6.10
C ARG A 607 8.72 -9.52 -6.86
N ARG A 608 9.85 -9.72 -6.17
CA ARG A 608 11.19 -9.74 -6.79
C ARG A 608 11.43 -10.95 -7.67
N LEU A 609 10.84 -12.11 -7.36
CA LEU A 609 11.04 -13.35 -8.11
C LEU A 609 9.89 -13.65 -9.09
N GLY A 610 8.94 -12.72 -9.21
CA GLY A 610 7.76 -12.85 -10.05
C GLY A 610 6.82 -13.98 -9.61
N LEU A 611 6.79 -14.26 -8.31
CA LEU A 611 5.82 -15.15 -7.67
C LEU A 611 4.58 -14.32 -7.36
N THR A 612 3.42 -14.71 -7.87
CA THR A 612 2.21 -13.86 -7.84
C THR A 612 1.18 -14.27 -6.79
N THR A 613 1.03 -15.56 -6.46
CA THR A 613 0.13 -16.00 -5.37
C THR A 613 0.80 -15.90 -4.02
N LEU A 614 0.54 -14.79 -3.35
CA LEU A 614 0.87 -14.60 -1.93
C LEU A 614 0.09 -15.55 -0.99
N THR A 615 -0.94 -16.24 -1.48
CA THR A 615 -2.02 -16.84 -0.68
C THR A 615 -2.15 -18.37 -0.76
N SER A 616 -1.11 -19.10 -1.18
CA SER A 616 -1.19 -20.58 -1.20
C SER A 616 -0.73 -21.16 0.14
N ASP A 617 -1.69 -21.68 0.90
CA ASP A 617 -1.50 -22.26 2.24
C ASP A 617 -0.89 -23.66 2.19
N VAL A 618 -1.04 -24.30 1.02
CA VAL A 618 -0.71 -25.70 0.79
C VAL A 618 0.05 -25.79 -0.54
N LEU A 619 1.38 -25.86 -0.42
CA LEU A 619 2.28 -26.07 -1.53
C LEU A 619 2.29 -27.56 -1.90
N SER A 620 2.15 -28.46 -0.92
CA SER A 620 2.34 -29.91 -1.12
C SER A 620 1.43 -30.56 -2.17
N THR A 621 0.24 -30.02 -2.40
CA THR A 621 -0.79 -30.58 -3.29
C THR A 621 -0.76 -30.05 -4.71
N SER A 622 0.06 -29.04 -5.00
CA SER A 622 0.08 -28.35 -6.30
C SER A 622 1.51 -28.21 -6.83
N ASN A 623 1.63 -27.63 -8.03
CA ASN A 623 2.90 -27.18 -8.60
C ASN A 623 3.14 -25.69 -8.33
N THR A 624 2.38 -25.10 -7.40
CA THR A 624 2.48 -23.68 -7.10
C THR A 624 3.87 -23.34 -6.59
N GLU A 625 4.44 -22.28 -7.15
CA GLU A 625 5.70 -21.73 -6.68
C GLU A 625 5.49 -20.88 -5.43
N GLY A 626 6.27 -21.12 -4.39
CA GLY A 626 6.13 -20.41 -3.12
C GLY A 626 7.02 -21.00 -2.04
N PHE A 627 6.92 -20.44 -0.83
CA PHE A 627 7.63 -20.95 0.35
C PHE A 627 6.91 -20.57 1.64
N HIS A 628 7.20 -21.31 2.70
CA HIS A 628 6.80 -20.97 4.07
C HIS A 628 7.94 -20.31 4.82
N LEU A 629 7.60 -19.35 5.69
CA LEU A 629 8.52 -18.61 6.53
C LEU A 629 8.14 -18.88 7.99
N VAL A 630 9.09 -19.34 8.80
CA VAL A 630 8.88 -19.58 10.23
C VAL A 630 9.95 -18.85 11.04
N GLU A 631 9.52 -18.07 12.01
CA GLU A 631 10.39 -17.30 12.90
C GLU A 631 10.74 -18.13 14.12
N ASP A 632 12.03 -18.25 14.45
CA ASP A 632 12.44 -18.94 15.68
C ASP A 632 11.88 -18.26 16.94
N THR A 633 11.78 -16.92 16.95
CA THR A 633 11.24 -16.13 18.07
C THR A 633 9.84 -16.61 18.47
N LEU A 634 8.95 -16.86 17.51
CA LEU A 634 7.60 -17.35 17.77
C LEU A 634 7.54 -18.80 18.26
N LEU A 635 8.63 -19.57 18.14
CA LEU A 635 8.70 -20.93 18.67
C LEU A 635 9.07 -20.96 20.16
N ARG A 636 9.53 -19.85 20.74
CA ARG A 636 10.11 -19.80 22.10
C ARG A 636 9.09 -19.84 23.25
N HIS A 637 7.80 -19.92 22.95
CA HIS A 637 6.74 -20.06 23.94
C HIS A 637 7.05 -21.18 24.96
N GLY A 638 7.03 -20.83 26.25
CA GLY A 638 7.25 -21.76 27.37
C GLY A 638 8.71 -22.13 27.66
N ILE A 639 9.69 -21.52 26.99
CA ILE A 639 11.11 -21.72 27.29
C ILE A 639 11.55 -20.64 28.28
N THR A 640 11.86 -21.04 29.52
CA THR A 640 12.33 -20.12 30.58
C THR A 640 13.84 -19.96 30.62
N ASP A 641 14.60 -20.94 30.11
CA ASP A 641 16.06 -20.90 29.98
C ASP A 641 16.42 -21.13 28.50
N LEU A 642 16.52 -20.05 27.73
CA LEU A 642 17.00 -20.14 26.35
C LEU A 642 18.49 -20.54 26.36
N ASP A 643 18.77 -21.74 25.84
CA ASP A 643 20.12 -22.11 25.42
C ASP A 643 20.70 -20.95 24.58
N PRO A 644 21.94 -20.48 24.82
CA PRO A 644 22.60 -19.50 23.95
C PRO A 644 22.52 -19.84 22.45
N GLU A 645 22.44 -21.12 22.07
CA GLU A 645 22.22 -21.54 20.67
C GLU A 645 20.78 -21.32 20.17
N LEU A 646 19.79 -21.34 21.07
CA LEU A 646 18.37 -21.04 20.82
C LEU A 646 18.05 -19.54 20.85
N LYS A 647 18.99 -18.68 21.27
CA LYS A 647 18.90 -17.21 21.12
C LYS A 647 19.19 -16.73 19.69
N SER A 648 19.23 -17.65 18.72
CA SER A 648 19.62 -17.34 17.37
C SER A 648 18.46 -16.62 16.65
N ASN A 649 18.72 -15.40 16.20
CA ASN A 649 17.84 -14.60 15.34
C ASN A 649 17.65 -15.29 13.98
N VAL A 650 16.95 -16.42 13.95
CA VAL A 650 16.85 -17.31 12.78
C VAL A 650 15.45 -17.25 12.20
N VAL A 651 15.41 -17.17 10.87
CA VAL A 651 14.19 -17.34 10.08
C VAL A 651 14.36 -18.56 9.21
N TYR A 652 13.48 -19.53 9.36
CA TYR A 652 13.43 -20.74 8.56
C TYR A 652 12.64 -20.48 7.27
N LEU A 653 13.22 -20.85 6.14
CA LEU A 653 12.62 -20.78 4.81
C LEU A 653 12.42 -22.20 4.30
N ILE A 654 11.16 -22.62 4.24
CA ILE A 654 10.75 -23.95 3.84
C ILE A 654 10.30 -23.89 2.38
N VAL A 655 11.13 -24.43 1.49
CA VAL A 655 11.01 -24.28 0.04
C VAL A 655 10.71 -25.65 -0.60
N PRO A 656 9.71 -25.76 -1.48
CA PRO A 656 9.44 -26.99 -2.22
C PRO A 656 10.49 -27.21 -3.32
N ASN A 657 10.90 -28.46 -3.54
CA ASN A 657 11.95 -28.81 -4.51
C ASN A 657 11.44 -29.33 -5.86
N TRP A 658 10.13 -29.31 -6.12
CA TRP A 658 9.51 -29.85 -7.32
C TRP A 658 8.93 -28.84 -8.32
N PRO A 659 8.54 -27.58 -7.96
CA PRO A 659 8.05 -26.63 -8.96
C PRO A 659 9.13 -26.31 -9.98
N SER A 660 8.76 -26.11 -11.26
CA SER A 660 9.68 -26.08 -12.39
C SER A 660 10.87 -25.13 -12.20
N ARG A 661 10.66 -23.88 -11.77
CA ARG A 661 11.78 -22.96 -11.50
C ARG A 661 12.49 -23.27 -10.18
N LEU A 662 11.78 -23.69 -9.13
CA LEU A 662 12.39 -24.03 -7.84
C LEU A 662 13.20 -25.33 -7.84
N ALA A 663 12.97 -26.21 -8.81
CA ALA A 663 13.81 -27.39 -9.04
C ALA A 663 15.14 -27.04 -9.73
N ASP A 664 15.18 -25.93 -10.47
CA ASP A 664 16.34 -25.46 -11.20
C ASP A 664 17.46 -24.94 -10.29
N GLY A 665 18.71 -25.13 -10.69
CA GLY A 665 19.88 -24.70 -9.92
C GLY A 665 20.08 -23.18 -9.93
N ASP A 666 19.95 -22.54 -11.09
CA ASP A 666 20.24 -21.12 -11.28
C ASP A 666 19.15 -20.26 -10.64
N PHE A 667 17.88 -20.62 -10.82
CA PHE A 667 16.78 -19.92 -10.15
C PHE A 667 16.82 -20.08 -8.63
N ARG A 668 17.23 -21.24 -8.09
CA ARG A 668 17.45 -21.39 -6.63
C ARG A 668 18.58 -20.49 -6.13
N GLN A 669 19.66 -20.32 -6.89
CA GLN A 669 20.72 -19.39 -6.53
C GLN A 669 20.21 -17.94 -6.52
N LEU A 670 19.40 -17.55 -7.51
CA LEU A 670 18.73 -16.25 -7.54
C LEU A 670 17.82 -16.07 -6.32
N PHE A 671 17.01 -17.08 -5.99
CA PHE A 671 16.12 -17.07 -4.83
C PHE A 671 16.93 -16.82 -3.55
N ARG A 672 17.99 -17.62 -3.33
CA ARG A 672 18.86 -17.49 -2.15
C ARG A 672 19.50 -16.11 -2.03
N ARG A 673 20.06 -15.61 -3.12
CA ARG A 673 20.65 -14.27 -3.17
C ARG A 673 19.62 -13.18 -2.89
N THR A 674 18.41 -13.33 -3.41
CA THR A 674 17.31 -12.36 -3.18
C THR A 674 16.94 -12.31 -1.70
N VAL A 675 16.81 -13.47 -1.06
CA VAL A 675 16.58 -13.54 0.39
C VAL A 675 17.72 -12.87 1.17
N GLU A 676 18.98 -13.17 0.85
CA GLU A 676 20.12 -12.58 1.55
C GLU A 676 20.19 -11.06 1.43
N LEU A 677 19.73 -10.49 0.31
CA LEU A 677 19.65 -9.05 0.11
C LEU A 677 18.47 -8.39 0.84
N GLU A 678 17.36 -9.11 1.00
CA GLU A 678 16.12 -8.57 1.57
C GLU A 678 15.97 -8.83 3.08
N LEU A 679 16.62 -9.86 3.62
CA LEU A 679 16.53 -10.23 5.02
C LEU A 679 17.13 -9.14 5.93
N PRO A 680 16.46 -8.73 7.02
CA PRO A 680 17.03 -7.86 8.02
C PRO A 680 18.39 -8.36 8.55
N VAL A 681 19.38 -7.47 8.63
CA VAL A 681 20.80 -7.83 8.90
C VAL A 681 21.03 -8.60 10.21
N HIS A 682 20.16 -8.40 11.20
CA HIS A 682 20.26 -9.05 12.50
C HIS A 682 19.69 -10.48 12.49
N LEU A 683 18.95 -10.86 11.44
CA LEU A 683 18.38 -12.19 11.22
C LEU A 683 19.30 -13.05 10.34
N LYS A 684 19.19 -14.37 10.48
CA LYS A 684 19.92 -15.37 9.70
C LYS A 684 18.94 -16.32 9.02
N PRO A 685 19.05 -16.56 7.70
CA PRO A 685 18.17 -17.49 7.03
C PRO A 685 18.64 -18.93 7.27
N LYS A 686 17.72 -19.84 7.58
CA LYS A 686 17.97 -21.29 7.56
C LYS A 686 17.08 -21.94 6.49
N TRP A 687 17.74 -22.65 5.57
CA TRP A 687 17.14 -23.16 4.35
C TRP A 687 16.73 -24.62 4.52
N LEU A 688 15.45 -24.92 4.28
CA LEU A 688 14.92 -26.29 4.27
C LEU A 688 14.26 -26.57 2.93
N GLU A 689 14.90 -27.42 2.13
CA GLU A 689 14.33 -27.91 0.87
C GLU A 689 13.57 -29.21 1.15
N LEU A 690 12.26 -29.22 0.94
CA LEU A 690 11.41 -30.37 1.22
C LEU A 690 10.87 -30.98 -0.07
N ASP A 691 10.75 -32.31 -0.09
CA ASP A 691 9.93 -33.02 -1.06
C ASP A 691 8.43 -32.90 -0.72
N ARG A 692 7.55 -33.39 -1.60
CA ARG A 692 6.09 -33.27 -1.40
C ARG A 692 5.61 -33.92 -0.10
N LYS A 693 6.19 -35.07 0.28
CA LYS A 693 5.76 -35.81 1.46
C LYS A 693 6.18 -35.08 2.73
N ALA A 694 7.42 -34.62 2.79
CA ALA A 694 7.94 -33.83 3.90
C ALA A 694 7.21 -32.48 4.00
N MET A 695 6.90 -31.81 2.87
CA MET A 695 6.10 -30.58 2.88
C MET A 695 4.69 -30.81 3.43
N ALA A 696 4.01 -31.89 3.03
CA ALA A 696 2.68 -32.20 3.56
C ALA A 696 2.71 -32.47 5.08
N ASN A 697 3.78 -33.09 5.58
CA ASN A 697 3.99 -33.27 7.02
C ASN A 697 4.27 -31.95 7.73
N PHE A 698 5.14 -31.10 7.16
CA PHE A 698 5.40 -29.75 7.66
C PHE A 698 4.09 -28.94 7.78
N GLU A 699 3.30 -28.88 6.71
CA GLU A 699 2.08 -28.08 6.65
C GLU A 699 1.04 -28.52 7.71
N LYS A 700 0.94 -29.82 8.01
CA LYS A 700 0.08 -30.32 9.11
C LYS A 700 0.50 -29.76 10.46
N VAL A 701 1.80 -29.83 10.77
CA VAL A 701 2.36 -29.40 12.06
C VAL A 701 2.31 -27.88 12.18
N TYR A 702 2.70 -27.19 11.11
CA TYR A 702 2.68 -25.73 10.99
C TYR A 702 1.26 -25.17 11.18
N ASN A 703 0.24 -25.75 10.53
CA ASN A 703 -1.14 -25.30 10.66
C ASN A 703 -1.70 -25.58 12.06
N ALA A 704 -1.37 -26.72 12.67
CA ALA A 704 -1.76 -27.01 14.05
C ALA A 704 -1.14 -26.00 15.03
N TRP A 705 0.15 -25.70 14.88
CA TRP A 705 0.88 -24.72 15.68
C TRP A 705 0.30 -23.31 15.51
N ARG A 706 0.03 -22.87 14.29
CA ARG A 706 -0.59 -21.56 14.02
C ARG A 706 -1.96 -21.41 14.68
N ASN A 707 -2.81 -22.42 14.58
CA ASN A 707 -4.11 -22.40 15.24
C ASN A 707 -3.97 -22.30 16.77
N ALA A 708 -2.91 -22.86 17.35
CA ALA A 708 -2.63 -22.70 18.78
C ALA A 708 -2.18 -21.27 19.12
N LEU A 709 -1.34 -20.64 18.28
CA LEU A 709 -0.92 -19.24 18.48
C LEU A 709 -2.07 -18.24 18.41
N VAL A 710 -2.98 -18.37 17.44
CA VAL A 710 -4.18 -17.53 17.34
C VAL A 710 -5.02 -17.58 18.62
N ASN A 711 -5.00 -18.73 19.29
CA ASN A 711 -5.80 -19.01 20.49
C ASN A 711 -5.06 -18.80 21.81
N LEU A 712 -3.82 -18.30 21.76
CA LEU A 712 -3.01 -18.05 22.95
C LEU A 712 -3.70 -16.98 23.81
N PRO A 713 -3.89 -17.23 25.13
CA PRO A 713 -4.43 -16.21 26.02
C PRO A 713 -3.46 -15.03 26.12
N ASP A 714 -4.01 -13.81 26.17
CA ASP A 714 -3.25 -12.60 26.50
C ASP A 714 -3.24 -12.33 28.01
N ASP A 715 -2.42 -11.37 28.44
CA ASP A 715 -2.21 -11.01 29.85
C ASP A 715 -3.49 -10.54 30.59
N TYR A 716 -4.53 -10.17 29.84
CA TYR A 716 -5.80 -9.67 30.37
C TYR A 716 -6.99 -10.60 30.01
N SER A 717 -6.72 -11.82 29.57
CA SER A 717 -7.75 -12.79 29.17
C SER A 717 -8.72 -13.09 30.31
N ASP A 718 -10.01 -13.10 30.00
CA ASP A 718 -11.09 -13.36 30.97
C ASP A 718 -11.52 -14.84 31.04
N LYS A 719 -10.85 -15.70 30.27
CA LYS A 719 -11.10 -17.14 30.26
C LYS A 719 -10.72 -17.77 31.60
N PRO A 720 -11.34 -18.90 31.99
CA PRO A 720 -10.94 -19.63 33.18
C PRO A 720 -9.46 -20.02 33.15
N GLN A 721 -8.76 -19.95 34.29
CA GLN A 721 -7.32 -20.26 34.37
C GLN A 721 -6.98 -21.64 33.81
N GLU A 722 -7.81 -22.66 34.08
CA GLU A 722 -7.61 -24.02 33.54
C GLU A 722 -7.60 -24.05 31.99
N GLU A 723 -8.44 -23.22 31.36
CA GLU A 723 -8.49 -23.10 29.90
C GLU A 723 -7.26 -22.35 29.36
N GLN A 724 -6.83 -21.30 30.06
CA GLN A 724 -5.61 -20.56 29.71
C GLN A 724 -4.38 -21.45 29.79
N ASP A 725 -4.21 -22.18 30.90
CA ASP A 725 -3.10 -23.11 31.12
C ASP A 725 -3.05 -24.19 30.04
N TYR A 726 -4.21 -24.74 29.66
CA TYR A 726 -4.31 -25.72 28.57
C TYR A 726 -3.88 -25.13 27.21
N ARG A 727 -4.40 -23.94 26.85
CA ARG A 727 -4.08 -23.26 25.58
C ARG A 727 -2.59 -22.94 25.50
N THR A 728 -2.01 -22.44 26.58
CA THR A 728 -0.57 -22.17 26.69
C THR A 728 0.24 -23.46 26.57
N ALA A 729 -0.06 -24.50 27.35
CA ALA A 729 0.64 -25.78 27.28
C ALA A 729 0.59 -26.41 25.87
N ARG A 730 -0.54 -26.26 25.17
CA ARG A 730 -0.70 -26.70 23.79
C ARG A 730 0.20 -25.93 22.82
N ALA A 731 0.25 -24.60 22.93
CA ALA A 731 1.14 -23.77 22.11
C ALA A 731 2.62 -24.11 22.33
N VAL A 732 3.02 -24.37 23.59
CA VAL A 732 4.38 -24.83 23.95
C VAL A 732 4.69 -26.17 23.29
N ALA A 733 3.81 -27.16 23.43
CA ALA A 733 4.01 -28.50 22.87
C ALA A 733 4.13 -28.48 21.33
N LEU A 734 3.26 -27.73 20.65
CA LEU A 734 3.30 -27.62 19.19
C LEU A 734 4.51 -26.80 18.69
N SER A 735 4.95 -25.80 19.46
CA SER A 735 6.19 -25.07 19.16
C SER A 735 7.41 -25.99 19.27
N ALA A 736 7.44 -26.90 20.25
CA ALA A 736 8.49 -27.91 20.39
C ALA A 736 8.49 -28.91 19.22
N ASN A 737 7.33 -29.43 18.84
CA ASN A 737 7.19 -30.34 17.69
C ASN A 737 7.65 -29.69 16.39
N LEU A 738 7.23 -28.45 16.12
CA LEU A 738 7.64 -27.73 14.92
C LEU A 738 9.15 -27.45 14.93
N ARG A 739 9.72 -27.08 16.08
CA ARG A 739 11.17 -26.90 16.22
C ARG A 739 11.94 -28.20 15.96
N GLU A 740 11.48 -29.32 16.51
CA GLU A 740 12.08 -30.64 16.26
C GLU A 740 12.06 -30.97 14.76
N PHE A 741 10.93 -30.76 14.10
CA PHE A 741 10.80 -30.93 12.65
C PHE A 741 11.82 -30.08 11.87
N LEU A 742 11.96 -28.80 12.23
CA LEU A 742 12.87 -27.86 11.58
C LEU A 742 14.36 -28.16 11.84
N ILE A 743 14.71 -28.65 13.03
CA ILE A 743 16.09 -29.03 13.37
C ILE A 743 16.49 -30.31 12.65
N ALA A 744 15.59 -31.29 12.57
CA ALA A 744 15.81 -32.55 11.88
C ALA A 744 15.58 -32.47 10.36
N GLU A 745 15.41 -31.28 9.80
CA GLU A 745 15.26 -31.03 8.35
C GLU A 745 14.14 -31.85 7.70
N GLY A 746 13.03 -32.02 8.42
CA GLY A 746 11.86 -32.77 7.96
C GLY A 746 11.97 -34.30 8.05
N LEU A 747 13.05 -34.84 8.61
CA LEU A 747 13.28 -36.28 8.79
C LEU A 747 12.69 -36.83 10.11
N VAL A 748 11.48 -36.39 10.47
CA VAL A 748 10.79 -36.79 11.71
C VAL A 748 9.48 -37.50 11.39
N ASP A 749 9.19 -38.56 12.14
CA ASP A 749 7.89 -39.23 12.10
C ASP A 749 6.88 -38.48 12.97
N ILE A 750 5.95 -37.77 12.30
CA ILE A 750 4.93 -36.96 12.96
C ILE A 750 3.70 -37.77 13.41
N SER A 751 3.64 -39.07 13.13
CA SER A 751 2.45 -39.91 13.40
C SER A 751 2.08 -40.00 14.88
N GLN A 752 3.05 -39.77 15.76
CA GLN A 752 2.88 -39.81 17.21
C GLN A 752 2.46 -38.46 17.81
N TRP A 753 2.46 -37.38 17.02
CA TRP A 753 2.15 -36.04 17.50
C TRP A 753 0.64 -35.79 17.55
N SER A 754 0.17 -35.17 18.63
CA SER A 754 -1.22 -34.73 18.75
C SER A 754 -1.40 -33.42 17.98
N LEU A 755 -1.90 -33.53 16.74
CA LEU A 755 -2.06 -32.40 15.81
C LEU A 755 -3.52 -31.95 15.64
N ASP A 756 -4.46 -32.50 16.41
CA ASP A 756 -5.91 -32.30 16.23
C ASP A 756 -6.30 -30.81 16.24
N PRO A 757 -6.66 -30.20 15.09
CA PRO A 757 -7.03 -28.79 15.03
C PRO A 757 -8.32 -28.45 15.79
N ALA A 758 -9.18 -29.45 16.04
CA ALA A 758 -10.52 -29.28 16.61
C ALA A 758 -10.57 -29.42 18.13
N ALA A 759 -9.44 -29.68 18.80
CA ALA A 759 -9.38 -29.98 20.23
C ALA A 759 -9.68 -28.80 21.18
N ILE A 760 -10.10 -27.63 20.67
CA ILE A 760 -10.64 -26.51 21.46
C ILE A 760 -11.96 -26.09 20.82
N ASN A 761 -12.99 -26.91 20.99
CA ASN A 761 -14.35 -26.53 20.62
C ASN A 761 -15.03 -25.88 21.83
N THR A 762 -14.71 -24.61 22.07
CA THR A 762 -15.52 -23.70 22.91
C THR A 762 -15.60 -22.33 22.21
N GLY A 763 -16.65 -22.15 21.41
CA GLY A 763 -17.12 -20.84 20.93
C GLY A 763 -16.84 -20.55 19.46
N ASP A 764 -17.85 -20.78 18.62
CA ASP A 764 -18.12 -20.21 17.29
C ASP A 764 -17.05 -19.32 16.64
N ALA A 765 -16.12 -19.94 15.90
CA ALA A 765 -15.57 -19.44 14.63
C ALA A 765 -14.50 -20.42 14.10
N VAL A 766 -14.91 -21.60 13.64
CA VAL A 766 -14.02 -22.44 12.81
C VAL A 766 -14.41 -22.22 11.36
N ILE A 767 -13.51 -21.58 10.60
CA ILE A 767 -13.50 -21.70 9.14
C ILE A 767 -13.27 -23.19 8.85
N GLY A 768 -14.34 -23.89 8.49
CA GLY A 768 -14.31 -25.31 8.19
C GLY A 768 -13.49 -25.57 6.93
N GLN A 769 -12.19 -25.79 7.08
CA GLN A 769 -11.38 -26.48 6.08
C GLN A 769 -11.25 -27.94 6.51
N TRP A 770 -11.90 -28.82 5.75
CA TRP A 770 -11.82 -30.25 5.92
C TRP A 770 -10.45 -30.72 5.42
N ALA A 771 -9.63 -31.29 6.29
CA ALA A 771 -8.45 -32.05 5.87
C ALA A 771 -8.92 -33.42 5.37
N ILE A 772 -8.96 -33.63 4.06
CA ILE A 772 -9.08 -34.98 3.49
C ILE A 772 -7.73 -35.68 3.75
N GLY A 773 -7.73 -36.68 4.63
CA GLY A 773 -6.59 -37.57 4.78
C GLY A 773 -6.34 -38.32 3.47
N TYR A 774 -5.15 -38.19 2.90
CA TYR A 774 -4.73 -39.00 1.77
C TYR A 774 -4.16 -40.32 2.28
N GLU A 775 -4.88 -41.42 2.07
CA GLU A 775 -4.26 -42.74 1.94
C GLU A 775 -3.82 -42.89 0.48
N ALA A 776 -2.61 -43.43 0.25
CA ALA A 776 -2.17 -43.72 -1.11
C ALA A 776 -3.10 -44.79 -1.71
N ILE A 777 -3.90 -44.41 -2.71
CA ILE A 777 -4.67 -45.38 -3.49
C ILE A 777 -3.69 -45.98 -4.50
N ASP A 778 -3.48 -47.30 -4.43
CA ASP A 778 -2.74 -48.03 -5.46
C ASP A 778 -3.34 -47.72 -6.84
N ILE A 779 -2.45 -47.46 -7.79
CA ILE A 779 -2.75 -47.05 -9.18
C ILE A 779 -4.04 -47.71 -9.70
N LEU A 780 -5.05 -46.88 -10.03
CA LEU A 780 -6.30 -47.32 -10.65
C LEU A 780 -6.00 -47.90 -12.05
N ASN A 781 -5.78 -49.22 -12.12
CA ASN A 781 -5.65 -49.93 -13.38
C ASN A 781 -7.05 -50.20 -13.96
N TYR A 782 -7.39 -49.50 -15.03
CA TYR A 782 -8.56 -49.80 -15.85
C TYR A 782 -8.34 -51.14 -16.57
N ASN A 783 -9.18 -52.15 -16.30
CA ASN A 783 -9.21 -53.40 -17.03
C ASN A 783 -10.40 -53.39 -18.00
N PRO A 784 -10.18 -53.22 -19.32
CA PRO A 784 -11.27 -53.11 -20.30
C PRO A 784 -12.06 -54.42 -20.52
N ASP A 785 -11.62 -55.55 -20.00
CA ASP A 785 -12.23 -56.87 -20.24
C ASP A 785 -13.22 -57.33 -19.13
N SER A 786 -13.63 -56.45 -18.20
CA SER A 786 -14.62 -56.82 -17.18
C SER A 786 -16.06 -56.64 -17.69
N ASP A 787 -16.79 -57.74 -17.86
CA ASP A 787 -18.20 -57.84 -18.31
C ASP A 787 -19.26 -57.18 -17.39
N SER A 788 -18.89 -56.29 -16.46
CA SER A 788 -19.84 -55.53 -15.64
C SER A 788 -20.12 -54.15 -16.25
N ASP A 789 -21.26 -54.04 -16.93
CA ASP A 789 -21.73 -52.90 -17.71
C ASP A 789 -22.19 -51.69 -16.85
N ASP A 790 -21.63 -51.50 -15.64
CA ASP A 790 -22.02 -50.43 -14.71
C ASP A 790 -20.94 -49.37 -14.45
N GLY A 791 -19.77 -49.48 -15.11
CA GLY A 791 -18.71 -48.46 -15.12
C GLY A 791 -18.13 -48.15 -13.73
N LYS A 792 -18.28 -49.07 -12.77
CA LYS A 792 -17.96 -48.88 -11.36
C LYS A 792 -16.54 -49.37 -11.08
N VAL A 793 -15.60 -48.45 -10.80
CA VAL A 793 -14.17 -48.79 -10.71
C VAL A 793 -13.69 -48.90 -9.26
N SER A 794 -14.26 -48.12 -8.33
CA SER A 794 -13.95 -48.22 -6.89
C SER A 794 -15.03 -47.59 -6.00
N THR A 795 -14.98 -47.89 -4.70
CA THR A 795 -15.78 -47.24 -3.64
C THR A 795 -14.85 -46.66 -2.59
N ALA A 796 -14.96 -45.35 -2.34
CA ALA A 796 -14.22 -44.66 -1.29
C ALA A 796 -15.16 -44.35 -0.12
N THR A 797 -14.72 -44.65 1.10
CA THR A 797 -15.49 -44.37 2.33
C THR A 797 -14.87 -43.18 3.03
N ILE A 798 -15.63 -42.10 3.21
CA ILE A 798 -15.17 -40.93 3.95
C ILE A 798 -15.37 -41.23 5.45
N GLY A 799 -14.34 -41.04 6.26
CA GLY A 799 -14.41 -41.21 7.70
C GLY A 799 -15.48 -40.28 8.30
N GLY A 800 -16.45 -40.87 9.02
CA GLY A 800 -17.61 -40.14 9.57
C GLY A 800 -18.97 -40.80 9.37
N GLY A 801 -19.03 -42.09 9.01
CA GLY A 801 -20.29 -42.85 9.00
C GLY A 801 -21.26 -42.54 7.83
N GLY A 802 -20.81 -41.83 6.80
CA GLY A 802 -21.57 -41.62 5.57
C GLY A 802 -21.50 -42.80 4.59
N ASN A 803 -22.49 -42.91 3.71
CA ASN A 803 -22.50 -43.91 2.63
C ASN A 803 -21.26 -43.74 1.71
N PRO A 804 -20.61 -44.84 1.28
CA PRO A 804 -19.43 -44.77 0.42
C PRO A 804 -19.74 -44.09 -0.92
N MET A 805 -18.87 -43.19 -1.35
CA MET A 805 -18.91 -42.61 -2.69
C MET A 805 -18.43 -43.63 -3.72
N VAL A 806 -19.20 -43.76 -4.80
CA VAL A 806 -18.89 -44.64 -5.92
C VAL A 806 -18.18 -43.84 -7.00
N ILE A 807 -16.95 -44.20 -7.34
CA ILE A 807 -16.19 -43.58 -8.44
C ILE A 807 -16.45 -44.38 -9.71
N ARG A 808 -17.00 -43.70 -10.73
CA ARG A 808 -17.22 -44.26 -12.08
C ARG A 808 -16.31 -43.56 -13.07
N ILE A 809 -15.64 -44.32 -13.93
CA ILE A 809 -14.88 -43.76 -15.06
C ILE A 809 -15.74 -43.99 -16.30
N ALA A 810 -16.20 -42.92 -16.92
CA ALA A 810 -16.91 -43.00 -18.20
C ALA A 810 -15.88 -43.28 -19.32
N PRO A 811 -16.11 -44.26 -20.20
CA PRO A 811 -15.26 -44.47 -21.36
C PRO A 811 -15.33 -43.26 -22.31
N ALA A 812 -14.20 -42.93 -22.94
CA ALA A 812 -14.11 -41.81 -23.86
C ALA A 812 -14.85 -42.11 -25.18
N ASN A 813 -15.96 -41.37 -25.36
CA ASN A 813 -16.71 -41.08 -26.58
C ASN A 813 -17.30 -42.24 -27.40
N ASP A 814 -18.63 -42.18 -27.58
CA ASP A 814 -19.17 -42.16 -28.95
C ASP A 814 -20.18 -41.01 -29.06
N THR A 815 -20.06 -40.28 -30.16
CA THR A 815 -20.81 -39.07 -30.52
C THR A 815 -22.31 -39.33 -30.65
N ASP A 816 -23.17 -38.61 -29.91
CA ASP A 816 -24.39 -37.99 -30.45
C ASP A 816 -25.09 -37.10 -29.42
N GLY A 817 -25.67 -36.01 -29.93
CA GLY A 817 -26.09 -34.84 -29.16
C GLY A 817 -27.23 -35.01 -28.16
N GLY A 818 -27.21 -34.13 -27.18
CA GLY A 818 -28.29 -33.89 -26.21
C GLY A 818 -27.73 -33.08 -25.05
N ASP A 819 -28.38 -31.94 -24.77
CA ASP A 819 -28.08 -31.03 -23.65
C ASP A 819 -27.72 -31.77 -22.35
N HIS A 820 -26.61 -31.37 -21.71
CA HIS A 820 -26.56 -30.85 -20.33
C HIS A 820 -25.15 -30.41 -19.93
#